data_AF-A0A358N6B7-F1
#
_entry.id   AF-A0A358N6B7-F1
#
_cell.length_a   1.000
_cell.length_b   1.000
_cell.length_c   1.000
_cell.angle_alpha   90.00
_cell.angle_beta   90.00
_cell.angle_gamma   90.00
#
_symmetry.space_group_name_H-M   'P 1'
#
loop_
_entity.id
_entity.type
_entity.pdbx_description
1 polymer ?
#
loop_
_entity_poly.entity_id
_entity_poly.type
_entity_poly.pdbx_seq_one_letter_code
_entity_poly.pdbx_strand_id
1 'polypeptide(L)'
;MLKPQVFLAAILSATLFPSACRSAQPHIYDLVIYGGTSAGIVAAVQAKRMGATVIVLEPSSRIGGLTTTGLGQTDIGNKAAIGGISREFYQRVRKHYAEDANWNWETKASYRSGGQSRTTAGEDTMWTFEPSAALKIMQDLVDEHEIVVIRNARLDRTPLADGTNRIKGVVMRGAKIATLITKDHKEYRGRCFIDATYEGDLLAGAGVSYMVGRESSQTYDESLNGVQTKRALHHQLHSGVDPYRVPGDPNSGLLPGIDPKGPGSEQSGDHRVQAFCFRMCLTDHPSNRMQILKPADYDENDYELLLRNFEAGARVLPWSFSLMPNRKTDINNNRGVSTDFIGQSYQYPEATYEQREQIIADHLSYQKGLLWTLANHPRVPSSMRQQVSKWGPCRDEFSQPDGWQRQLYVREARRMIGAKVMTQKHCQGDVIADRTVGLAAYTMDSHHVQRYVDQNGHVQNEGDVQVGGFSPYGIEYGSLTPKEAECTNLLVPVCLSASHIAFGSIRMEPVYMVLGQTSATAAVHAIRDNTSVQKIDYAKLRKQLLQDDQVLTWTKAVNVSPLSRKLKSFAGMVIDDNQSERDGFDSVSQSNGPFLGSHYRHDSNAGKGSQTAKYSFKVTQPGNYHLQLAWTAHSNRATNVPVTLHTGGSVQKILVNQREPPNEAPFGTLGTFKLKPGVVNVVIDNADTNGYVILDGARLVPTAETSPPNRR
;
A
#
# COMPACT_ATOMS: atom_id res chain seq x y z
N MET A 1 -99.25 44.22 -8.96
CA MET A 1 -98.91 43.28 -7.87
C MET A 1 -98.29 42.04 -8.49
N LEU A 2 -97.20 41.54 -7.89
CA LEU A 2 -96.38 40.37 -8.28
C LEU A 2 -95.63 40.46 -9.64
N LYS A 3 -94.29 40.29 -9.57
CA LYS A 3 -93.31 40.34 -10.67
C LYS A 3 -92.88 38.92 -11.07
N PRO A 4 -92.63 38.63 -12.36
CA PRO A 4 -91.98 37.38 -12.79
C PRO A 4 -90.46 37.54 -12.93
N GLN A 5 -89.73 36.48 -12.58
CA GLN A 5 -88.29 36.33 -12.80
C GLN A 5 -88.02 35.57 -14.10
N VAL A 6 -87.11 36.09 -14.91
CA VAL A 6 -86.62 35.51 -16.17
C VAL A 6 -85.25 34.88 -15.91
N PHE A 7 -85.12 33.60 -16.24
CA PHE A 7 -83.84 32.88 -16.29
C PHE A 7 -83.15 33.18 -17.63
N LEU A 8 -81.88 33.60 -17.58
CA LEU A 8 -81.00 33.70 -18.75
C LEU A 8 -79.73 32.90 -18.50
N ALA A 9 -79.46 31.94 -19.39
CA ALA A 9 -78.26 31.12 -19.39
C ALA A 9 -77.05 31.95 -19.86
N ALA A 10 -75.95 31.90 -19.09
CA ALA A 10 -74.66 32.45 -19.49
C ALA A 10 -73.64 31.32 -19.61
N ILE A 11 -73.12 31.14 -20.81
CA ILE A 11 -72.03 30.22 -21.15
C ILE A 11 -70.73 30.85 -20.67
N LEU A 12 -70.04 30.23 -19.70
CA LEU A 12 -68.67 30.59 -19.32
C LEU A 12 -67.70 29.54 -19.89
N SER A 13 -66.91 29.95 -20.87
CA SER A 13 -65.81 29.17 -21.44
C SER A 13 -64.66 29.06 -20.42
N ALA A 14 -64.46 27.88 -19.85
CA ALA A 14 -63.30 27.58 -19.02
C ALA A 14 -62.07 27.30 -19.90
N THR A 15 -61.16 28.25 -20.01
CA THR A 15 -59.82 28.04 -20.55
C THR A 15 -58.98 27.24 -19.56
N LEU A 16 -58.88 25.93 -19.80
CA LEU A 16 -57.90 25.05 -19.15
C LEU A 16 -56.49 25.45 -19.61
N PHE A 17 -55.77 26.23 -18.80
CA PHE A 17 -54.32 26.32 -18.92
C PHE A 17 -53.71 24.98 -18.49
N PRO A 18 -52.92 24.30 -19.33
CA PRO A 18 -52.16 23.15 -18.88
C PRO A 18 -51.11 23.65 -17.89
N SER A 19 -51.21 23.21 -16.63
CA SER A 19 -50.13 23.34 -15.65
C SER A 19 -48.92 22.61 -16.24
N ALA A 20 -48.00 23.39 -16.82
CA ALA A 20 -46.70 22.90 -17.21
C ALA A 20 -46.04 22.31 -15.96
N CYS A 21 -45.91 20.98 -15.95
CA CYS A 21 -45.09 20.27 -14.99
C CYS A 21 -43.65 20.78 -15.18
N ARG A 22 -43.24 21.81 -14.43
CA ARG A 22 -41.83 22.19 -14.32
C ARG A 22 -41.14 20.99 -13.68
N SER A 23 -40.46 20.18 -14.48
CA SER A 23 -39.48 19.26 -13.91
C SER A 23 -38.50 20.13 -13.13
N ALA A 24 -38.32 19.84 -11.84
CA ALA A 24 -37.33 20.53 -11.03
C ALA A 24 -35.99 20.39 -11.75
N GLN A 25 -35.31 21.51 -12.04
CA GLN A 25 -33.99 21.44 -12.66
C GLN A 25 -33.07 20.57 -11.78
N PRO A 26 -32.30 19.64 -12.37
CA PRO A 26 -31.44 18.76 -11.59
C PRO A 26 -30.47 19.60 -10.76
N HIS A 27 -30.43 19.35 -9.44
CA HIS A 27 -29.56 20.05 -8.51
C HIS A 27 -28.09 19.88 -8.91
N ILE A 28 -27.35 20.98 -8.95
CA ILE A 28 -25.91 20.97 -9.24
C ILE A 28 -25.18 21.12 -7.91
N TYR A 29 -24.44 20.09 -7.53
CA TYR A 29 -23.60 20.10 -6.34
C TYR A 29 -22.29 20.85 -6.61
N ASP A 30 -21.69 21.42 -5.58
CA ASP A 30 -20.32 21.91 -5.68
C ASP A 30 -19.37 20.72 -5.89
N LEU A 31 -19.59 19.64 -5.14
CA LEU A 31 -18.76 18.44 -5.18
C LEU A 31 -19.59 17.16 -5.36
N VAL A 32 -19.23 16.33 -6.33
CA VAL A 32 -19.75 14.96 -6.49
C VAL A 32 -18.60 13.98 -6.23
N ILE A 33 -18.74 13.15 -5.22
CA ILE A 33 -17.73 12.16 -4.83
C ILE A 33 -18.20 10.78 -5.27
N TYR A 34 -17.42 10.07 -6.07
CA TYR A 34 -17.66 8.68 -6.42
C TYR A 34 -16.76 7.77 -5.56
N GLY A 35 -17.37 6.91 -4.76
CA GLY A 35 -16.72 6.13 -3.72
C GLY A 35 -16.95 6.72 -2.33
N GLY A 36 -17.65 5.99 -1.49
CA GLY A 36 -17.84 6.22 -0.06
C GLY A 36 -16.86 5.42 0.79
N THR A 37 -15.61 5.25 0.33
CA THR A 37 -14.50 4.75 1.15
C THR A 37 -14.20 5.73 2.30
N SER A 38 -13.26 5.39 3.18
CA SER A 38 -12.79 6.30 4.22
C SER A 38 -12.35 7.67 3.66
N ALA A 39 -11.64 7.70 2.52
CA ALA A 39 -11.30 8.92 1.82
C ALA A 39 -12.51 9.73 1.36
N GLY A 40 -13.50 9.05 0.78
CA GLY A 40 -14.71 9.69 0.24
C GLY A 40 -15.58 10.34 1.31
N ILE A 41 -15.77 9.64 2.45
CA ILE A 41 -16.53 10.18 3.59
C ILE A 41 -15.79 11.36 4.21
N VAL A 42 -14.48 11.26 4.42
CA VAL A 42 -13.68 12.36 4.97
C VAL A 42 -13.66 13.58 4.02
N ALA A 43 -13.57 13.35 2.71
CA ALA A 43 -13.69 14.41 1.72
C ALA A 43 -15.06 15.12 1.79
N ALA A 44 -16.14 14.37 1.97
CA ALA A 44 -17.49 14.94 2.12
C ALA A 44 -17.62 15.77 3.41
N VAL A 45 -17.08 15.29 4.53
CA VAL A 45 -17.03 16.04 5.80
C VAL A 45 -16.28 17.36 5.61
N GLN A 46 -15.11 17.33 4.98
CA GLN A 46 -14.34 18.54 4.72
C GLN A 46 -15.10 19.52 3.81
N ALA A 47 -15.74 19.04 2.74
CA ALA A 47 -16.55 19.89 1.87
C ALA A 47 -17.69 20.59 2.65
N LYS A 48 -18.38 19.86 3.52
CA LYS A 48 -19.42 20.41 4.42
C LYS A 48 -18.86 21.43 5.41
N ARG A 49 -17.72 21.15 6.05
CA ARG A 49 -17.04 22.10 6.96
C ARG A 49 -16.62 23.39 6.25
N MET A 50 -16.33 23.32 4.96
CA MET A 50 -16.05 24.49 4.13
C MET A 50 -17.31 25.16 3.56
N GLY A 51 -18.51 24.64 3.84
CA GLY A 51 -19.79 25.21 3.39
C GLY A 51 -20.17 24.89 1.94
N ALA A 52 -19.58 23.85 1.34
CA ALA A 52 -19.91 23.40 -0.01
C ALA A 52 -21.03 22.35 -0.01
N THR A 53 -21.87 22.34 -1.06
CA THR A 53 -22.83 21.25 -1.26
C THR A 53 -22.12 20.01 -1.80
N VAL A 54 -22.42 18.85 -1.23
CA VAL A 54 -21.75 17.59 -1.59
C VAL A 54 -22.73 16.42 -1.61
N ILE A 55 -22.49 15.50 -2.54
CA ILE A 55 -23.13 14.19 -2.62
C ILE A 55 -22.07 13.10 -2.80
N VAL A 56 -22.26 11.98 -2.12
CA VAL A 56 -21.42 10.78 -2.23
C VAL A 56 -22.19 9.67 -2.94
N LEU A 57 -21.61 9.10 -3.99
CA LEU A 57 -22.13 7.95 -4.72
C LEU A 57 -21.27 6.73 -4.35
N GLU A 58 -21.78 5.87 -3.46
CA GLU A 58 -21.10 4.66 -2.98
C GLU A 58 -21.54 3.45 -3.83
N PRO A 59 -20.63 2.80 -4.59
CA PRO A 59 -20.98 1.67 -5.46
C PRO A 59 -21.54 0.44 -4.75
N SER A 60 -21.23 0.26 -3.45
CA SER A 60 -21.67 -0.85 -2.62
C SER A 60 -22.77 -0.43 -1.63
N SER A 61 -23.15 -1.36 -0.75
CA SER A 61 -24.12 -1.11 0.32
C SER A 61 -23.49 -0.59 1.61
N ARG A 62 -22.15 -0.51 1.73
CA ARG A 62 -21.45 -0.16 2.97
C ARG A 62 -20.41 0.95 2.75
N ILE A 63 -20.46 1.99 3.59
CA ILE A 63 -19.50 3.10 3.58
C ILE A 63 -18.27 2.79 4.42
N GLY A 64 -17.20 3.55 4.19
CA GLY A 64 -15.94 3.53 4.91
C GLY A 64 -14.92 2.51 4.39
N GLY A 65 -15.26 1.70 3.37
CA GLY A 65 -14.33 0.81 2.69
C GLY A 65 -13.69 -0.23 3.62
N LEU A 66 -12.37 -0.43 3.50
CA LEU A 66 -11.62 -1.41 4.29
C LEU A 66 -11.62 -1.06 5.79
N THR A 67 -11.62 0.23 6.14
CA THR A 67 -11.71 0.69 7.54
C THR A 67 -12.95 0.12 8.25
N THR A 68 -14.07 -0.07 7.57
CA THR A 68 -15.32 -0.56 8.19
C THR A 68 -15.62 -2.02 7.90
N THR A 69 -14.72 -2.76 7.25
CA THR A 69 -14.97 -4.15 6.83
C THR A 69 -13.91 -5.11 7.33
N GLY A 70 -12.64 -4.80 7.10
CA GLY A 70 -11.52 -5.66 7.45
C GLY A 70 -10.23 -4.89 7.28
N LEU A 71 -9.88 -4.08 8.27
CA LEU A 71 -8.57 -3.44 8.48
C LEU A 71 -8.58 -2.79 9.87
N GLY A 72 -9.06 -3.56 10.85
CA GLY A 72 -9.30 -3.07 12.20
C GLY A 72 -8.03 -2.96 13.01
N GLN A 73 -6.95 -3.66 12.64
CA GLN A 73 -5.59 -3.30 13.07
C GLN A 73 -4.98 -2.40 12.00
N THR A 74 -4.97 -1.09 12.26
CA THR A 74 -4.57 -0.10 11.27
C THR A 74 -3.11 -0.26 10.84
N ASP A 75 -2.88 -0.32 9.54
CA ASP A 75 -1.54 -0.33 8.94
C ASP A 75 -0.91 1.07 9.02
N ILE A 76 0.07 1.23 9.91
CA ILE A 76 0.68 2.53 10.26
C ILE A 76 2.18 2.40 10.39
N GLY A 77 2.92 3.23 9.67
CA GLY A 77 4.37 3.36 9.87
C GLY A 77 4.67 4.31 11.03
N ASN A 78 4.13 5.53 10.97
CA ASN A 78 4.27 6.51 12.05
C ASN A 78 2.97 7.29 12.28
N LYS A 79 2.37 7.10 13.45
CA LYS A 79 1.11 7.73 13.84
C LYS A 79 1.15 9.26 13.81
N ALA A 80 2.33 9.85 14.06
CA ALA A 80 2.49 11.30 14.06
C ALA A 80 2.49 11.92 12.65
N ALA A 81 2.52 11.09 11.60
CA ALA A 81 2.31 11.54 10.23
C ALA A 81 0.82 11.79 9.92
N ILE A 82 -0.10 11.27 10.75
CA ILE A 82 -1.54 11.31 10.51
C ILE A 82 -2.14 12.51 11.26
N GLY A 83 -2.81 13.39 10.53
CA GLY A 83 -3.47 14.59 11.06
C GLY A 83 -4.88 14.76 10.54
N GLY A 84 -5.46 15.94 10.77
CA GLY A 84 -6.79 16.33 10.30
C GLY A 84 -7.90 15.35 10.70
N ILE A 85 -8.89 15.20 9.81
CA ILE A 85 -10.07 14.36 10.04
C ILE A 85 -9.68 12.88 10.17
N SER A 86 -8.58 12.45 9.53
CA SER A 86 -8.03 11.10 9.73
C SER A 86 -7.67 10.87 11.20
N ARG A 87 -6.97 11.82 11.83
CA ARG A 87 -6.67 11.73 13.28
C ARG A 87 -7.93 11.85 14.14
N GLU A 88 -8.88 12.68 13.75
CA GLU A 88 -10.19 12.80 14.41
C GLU A 88 -10.92 11.44 14.46
N PHE A 89 -10.89 10.66 13.36
CA PHE A 89 -11.49 9.32 13.34
C PHE A 89 -10.89 8.42 14.44
N TYR A 90 -9.56 8.36 14.58
CA TYR A 90 -8.92 7.53 15.61
C TYR A 90 -9.13 8.08 17.04
N GLN A 91 -9.32 9.39 17.20
CA GLN A 91 -9.75 9.97 18.48
C GLN A 91 -11.20 9.56 18.81
N ARG A 92 -12.08 9.50 17.81
CA ARG A 92 -13.45 8.99 17.96
C ARG A 92 -13.46 7.49 18.29
N VAL A 93 -12.56 6.69 17.71
CA VAL A 93 -12.37 5.28 18.11
C VAL A 93 -11.98 5.21 19.60
N ARG A 94 -11.03 6.04 20.03
CA ARG A 94 -10.60 6.10 21.43
C ARG A 94 -11.72 6.50 22.38
N LYS A 95 -12.60 7.42 21.94
CA LYS A 95 -13.80 7.85 22.67
C LYS A 95 -14.85 6.74 22.74
N HIS A 96 -15.12 6.04 21.63
CA HIS A 96 -16.03 4.91 21.59
C HIS A 96 -15.66 3.85 22.64
N TYR A 97 -14.40 3.39 22.63
CA TYR A 97 -13.94 2.40 23.62
C TYR A 97 -13.64 2.98 25.02
N ALA A 98 -13.86 4.28 25.23
CA ALA A 98 -13.84 4.84 26.57
C ALA A 98 -15.08 4.42 27.39
N GLU A 99 -16.20 4.17 26.72
CA GLU A 99 -17.49 3.79 27.29
C GLU A 99 -17.57 2.27 27.51
N ASP A 100 -17.90 1.85 28.74
CA ASP A 100 -17.96 0.42 29.09
C ASP A 100 -19.04 -0.35 28.31
N ALA A 101 -20.09 0.34 27.83
CA ALA A 101 -21.15 -0.24 27.03
C ALA A 101 -20.68 -0.76 25.65
N ASN A 102 -19.52 -0.32 25.17
CA ASN A 102 -18.95 -0.77 23.89
C ASN A 102 -18.05 -2.00 24.04
N TRP A 103 -18.00 -2.61 25.24
CA TRP A 103 -17.20 -3.78 25.56
C TRP A 103 -18.10 -5.01 25.78
N ASN A 104 -18.61 -5.58 24.68
CA ASN A 104 -19.61 -6.65 24.68
C ASN A 104 -19.06 -8.05 25.02
N TRP A 105 -17.81 -8.35 24.62
CA TRP A 105 -17.27 -9.72 24.66
C TRP A 105 -15.97 -9.85 25.48
N GLU A 106 -15.46 -8.74 25.99
CA GLU A 106 -14.36 -8.69 26.95
C GLU A 106 -14.48 -7.43 27.80
N THR A 107 -13.65 -7.31 28.83
CA THR A 107 -13.56 -6.06 29.58
C THR A 107 -12.53 -5.12 28.96
N LYS A 108 -12.74 -3.82 29.08
CA LYS A 108 -11.71 -2.81 28.74
C LYS A 108 -10.37 -3.08 29.41
N ALA A 109 -10.39 -3.55 30.66
CA ALA A 109 -9.20 -3.86 31.44
C ALA A 109 -8.44 -5.10 30.93
N SER A 110 -9.08 -6.02 30.22
CA SER A 110 -8.44 -7.22 29.66
C SER A 110 -7.84 -7.01 28.26
N TYR A 111 -8.36 -6.06 27.49
CA TYR A 111 -7.86 -5.80 26.14
C TYR A 111 -6.51 -5.10 26.13
N ARG A 112 -5.61 -5.53 25.24
CA ARG A 112 -4.34 -4.85 24.97
C ARG A 112 -4.11 -4.80 23.47
N SER A 113 -3.98 -3.60 22.91
CA SER A 113 -3.57 -3.43 21.52
C SER A 113 -2.10 -3.82 21.33
N GLY A 114 -1.77 -4.39 20.17
CA GLY A 114 -0.46 -4.93 19.85
C GLY A 114 0.06 -4.52 18.48
N GLY A 115 1.28 -4.93 18.16
CA GLY A 115 1.92 -4.65 16.88
C GLY A 115 2.16 -3.15 16.61
N GLN A 116 2.13 -2.78 15.34
CA GLN A 116 2.33 -1.41 14.85
C GLN A 116 1.25 -0.42 15.32
N SER A 117 0.06 -0.94 15.65
CA SER A 117 -1.10 -0.15 16.07
C SER A 117 -1.26 -0.10 17.60
N ARG A 118 -0.25 -0.55 18.36
CA ARG A 118 -0.26 -0.49 19.82
C ARG A 118 -0.55 0.93 20.29
N THR A 119 -1.60 1.09 21.09
CA THR A 119 -1.98 2.36 21.70
C THR A 119 -1.16 2.55 22.98
N THR A 120 -0.40 3.64 23.07
CA THR A 120 0.41 3.93 24.27
C THR A 120 -0.45 4.52 25.38
N ALA A 121 0.01 4.39 26.63
CA ALA A 121 -0.67 4.99 27.76
C ALA A 121 -0.73 6.52 27.61
N GLY A 122 -1.92 7.11 27.78
CA GLY A 122 -2.15 8.55 27.62
C GLY A 122 -2.32 9.02 26.17
N GLU A 123 -2.24 8.12 25.17
CA GLU A 123 -2.54 8.46 23.78
C GLU A 123 -4.03 8.81 23.63
N ASP A 124 -4.31 9.90 22.92
CA ASP A 124 -5.65 10.42 22.65
C ASP A 124 -6.35 9.72 21.48
N THR A 125 -5.65 8.81 20.81
CA THR A 125 -6.11 8.02 19.67
C THR A 125 -6.05 6.52 19.98
N MET A 126 -6.83 5.73 19.26
CA MET A 126 -6.81 4.27 19.31
C MET A 126 -6.87 3.72 17.90
N TRP A 127 -6.00 2.76 17.60
CA TRP A 127 -5.68 2.31 16.24
C TRP A 127 -6.03 0.84 15.99
N THR A 128 -6.83 0.30 16.89
CA THR A 128 -7.37 -1.05 16.84
C THR A 128 -8.86 -0.96 17.11
N PHE A 129 -9.71 -1.49 16.24
CA PHE A 129 -11.16 -1.35 16.36
C PHE A 129 -11.91 -2.44 15.61
N GLU A 130 -13.16 -2.63 15.99
CA GLU A 130 -14.10 -3.50 15.29
C GLU A 130 -14.64 -2.83 14.03
N PRO A 131 -14.89 -3.60 12.94
CA PRO A 131 -15.54 -3.08 11.72
C PRO A 131 -16.86 -2.36 11.98
N SER A 132 -17.68 -2.86 12.91
CA SER A 132 -18.96 -2.26 13.33
C SER A 132 -18.78 -0.93 14.07
N ALA A 133 -17.80 -0.82 14.96
CA ALA A 133 -17.44 0.43 15.63
C ALA A 133 -16.97 1.49 14.64
N ALA A 134 -16.10 1.12 13.70
CA ALA A 134 -15.66 2.00 12.63
C ALA A 134 -16.82 2.44 11.73
N LEU A 135 -17.74 1.52 11.37
CA LEU A 135 -18.93 1.86 10.58
C LEU A 135 -19.81 2.88 11.32
N LYS A 136 -20.02 2.68 12.62
CA LYS A 136 -20.79 3.61 13.45
C LYS A 136 -20.16 5.00 13.42
N ILE A 137 -18.85 5.12 13.64
CA ILE A 137 -18.14 6.41 13.64
C ILE A 137 -18.24 7.10 12.27
N MET A 138 -18.12 6.36 11.17
CA MET A 138 -18.31 6.89 9.82
C MET A 138 -19.75 7.38 9.59
N GLN A 139 -20.74 6.65 10.10
CA GLN A 139 -22.14 7.05 10.03
C GLN A 139 -22.42 8.29 10.88
N ASP A 140 -21.86 8.38 12.09
CA ASP A 140 -21.96 9.56 12.94
C ASP A 140 -21.40 10.79 12.21
N LEU A 141 -20.24 10.67 11.53
CA LEU A 141 -19.68 11.75 10.71
C LEU A 141 -20.59 12.17 9.55
N VAL A 142 -21.24 11.21 8.89
CA VAL A 142 -22.22 11.46 7.82
C VAL A 142 -23.44 12.21 8.36
N ASP A 143 -23.99 11.76 9.48
CA ASP A 143 -25.21 12.29 10.07
C ASP A 143 -24.97 13.70 10.65
N GLU A 144 -23.87 13.91 11.38
CA GLU A 144 -23.47 15.20 11.96
C GLU A 144 -23.32 16.32 10.92
N HIS A 145 -22.96 15.98 9.68
CA HIS A 145 -22.72 16.94 8.60
C HIS A 145 -23.81 16.89 7.51
N GLU A 146 -24.88 16.13 7.74
CA GLU A 146 -26.01 15.96 6.81
C GLU A 146 -25.54 15.60 5.39
N ILE A 147 -24.60 14.66 5.28
CA ILE A 147 -24.01 14.25 4.00
C ILE A 147 -24.99 13.34 3.27
N VAL A 148 -25.33 13.69 2.03
CA VAL A 148 -26.17 12.85 1.17
C VAL A 148 -25.32 11.72 0.61
N VAL A 149 -25.62 10.47 1.00
CA VAL A 149 -24.95 9.27 0.48
C VAL A 149 -25.94 8.39 -0.28
N ILE A 150 -25.68 8.16 -1.57
CA ILE A 150 -26.43 7.22 -2.40
C ILE A 150 -25.65 5.92 -2.47
N ARG A 151 -26.18 4.86 -1.84
CA ARG A 151 -25.57 3.52 -1.84
C ARG A 151 -26.03 2.72 -3.06
N ASN A 152 -25.25 1.70 -3.43
CA ASN A 152 -25.42 0.89 -4.63
C ASN A 152 -25.39 1.72 -5.93
N ALA A 153 -24.71 2.86 -5.91
CA ALA A 153 -24.65 3.82 -7.02
C ALA A 153 -23.48 3.49 -7.95
N ARG A 154 -23.60 2.43 -8.75
CA ARG A 154 -22.59 2.04 -9.74
C ARG A 154 -22.69 2.89 -11.01
N LEU A 155 -21.58 3.35 -11.58
CA LEU A 155 -21.56 4.07 -12.86
C LEU A 155 -22.07 3.20 -14.01
N ASP A 156 -22.67 3.82 -15.03
CA ASP A 156 -22.86 3.17 -16.33
C ASP A 156 -21.50 3.02 -17.03
N ARG A 157 -20.90 1.84 -16.91
CA ARG A 157 -19.61 1.50 -17.53
C ARG A 157 -19.70 1.06 -18.99
N THR A 158 -20.84 1.27 -19.66
CA THR A 158 -20.97 1.00 -21.09
C THR A 158 -20.00 1.89 -21.90
N PRO A 159 -19.13 1.33 -22.75
CA PRO A 159 -18.22 2.12 -23.58
C PRO A 159 -18.95 3.08 -24.52
N LEU A 160 -18.34 4.23 -24.81
CA LEU A 160 -18.80 5.12 -25.88
C LEU A 160 -18.43 4.55 -27.26
N ALA A 161 -19.30 4.75 -28.25
CA ALA A 161 -19.06 4.37 -29.65
C ALA A 161 -18.25 5.44 -30.41
N ASP A 162 -17.24 6.02 -29.77
CA ASP A 162 -16.43 7.14 -30.30
C ASP A 162 -14.94 6.82 -30.44
N GLY A 163 -14.57 5.55 -30.24
CA GLY A 163 -13.17 5.09 -30.31
C GLY A 163 -12.30 5.52 -29.14
N THR A 164 -12.87 6.14 -28.10
CA THR A 164 -12.18 6.47 -26.85
C THR A 164 -12.40 5.39 -25.79
N ASN A 165 -11.57 5.38 -24.74
CA ASN A 165 -11.76 4.50 -23.58
C ASN A 165 -12.79 5.05 -22.56
N ARG A 166 -13.61 6.02 -22.95
CA ARG A 166 -14.61 6.65 -22.08
C ARG A 166 -15.89 5.84 -22.01
N ILE A 167 -16.67 6.07 -20.95
CA ILE A 167 -17.94 5.39 -20.68
C ILE A 167 -19.12 6.35 -20.69
N LYS A 168 -20.33 5.84 -20.96
CA LYS A 168 -21.58 6.60 -20.89
C LYS A 168 -21.82 7.25 -19.53
N GLY A 169 -21.36 6.60 -18.47
CA GLY A 169 -21.47 7.04 -17.09
C GLY A 169 -20.75 8.35 -16.76
N VAL A 170 -19.87 8.84 -17.64
CA VAL A 170 -19.10 10.07 -17.40
C VAL A 170 -19.28 11.03 -18.57
N VAL A 171 -20.17 12.02 -18.41
CA VAL A 171 -20.44 13.01 -19.45
C VAL A 171 -19.44 14.14 -19.36
N MET A 172 -18.62 14.29 -20.40
CA MET A 172 -17.61 15.33 -20.53
C MET A 172 -18.11 16.54 -21.32
N ARG A 173 -17.65 17.75 -20.97
CA ARG A 173 -17.76 18.99 -21.75
C ARG A 173 -16.38 19.60 -21.91
N GLY A 174 -15.74 19.34 -23.06
CA GLY A 174 -14.29 19.56 -23.19
C GLY A 174 -13.53 18.71 -22.17
N ALA A 175 -12.55 19.29 -21.48
CA ALA A 175 -11.79 18.65 -20.40
C ALA A 175 -12.45 18.79 -19.02
N LYS A 176 -13.79 18.89 -18.93
CA LYS A 176 -14.53 18.96 -17.66
C LYS A 176 -15.57 17.85 -17.60
N ILE A 177 -15.63 17.14 -16.48
CA ILE A 177 -16.78 16.29 -16.17
C ILE A 177 -17.97 17.21 -15.87
N ALA A 178 -19.13 16.91 -16.45
CA ALA A 178 -20.37 17.66 -16.24
C ALA A 178 -21.40 16.85 -15.43
N THR A 179 -21.51 15.56 -15.72
CA THR A 179 -22.51 14.67 -15.11
C THR A 179 -21.93 13.27 -14.93
N LEU A 180 -22.25 12.65 -13.79
CA LEU A 180 -22.15 11.20 -13.62
C LEU A 180 -23.51 10.54 -13.84
N ILE A 181 -23.52 9.42 -14.56
CA ILE A 181 -24.72 8.61 -14.82
C ILE A 181 -24.51 7.22 -14.23
N THR A 182 -25.42 6.79 -13.37
CA THR A 182 -25.41 5.46 -12.75
C THR A 182 -26.12 4.42 -13.61
N LYS A 183 -25.93 3.12 -13.32
CA LYS A 183 -26.54 1.99 -14.04
C LYS A 183 -28.07 2.04 -14.01
N ASP A 184 -28.68 2.67 -13.01
CA ASP A 184 -30.12 2.94 -12.92
C ASP A 184 -30.54 4.26 -13.60
N HIS A 185 -29.67 4.81 -14.45
CA HIS A 185 -29.88 6.01 -15.27
C HIS A 185 -30.16 7.31 -14.50
N LYS A 186 -29.76 7.39 -13.23
CA LYS A 186 -29.81 8.65 -12.48
C LYS A 186 -28.61 9.53 -12.84
N GLU A 187 -28.88 10.83 -12.94
CA GLU A 187 -27.87 11.85 -13.26
C GLU A 187 -27.47 12.65 -12.03
N TYR A 188 -26.17 12.87 -11.87
CA TYR A 188 -25.59 13.66 -10.79
C TYR A 188 -24.64 14.72 -11.36
N ARG A 189 -24.97 16.00 -11.17
CA ARG A 189 -24.22 17.13 -11.70
C ARG A 189 -23.37 17.79 -10.63
N GLY A 190 -22.14 18.13 -10.99
CA GLY A 190 -21.14 18.69 -10.07
C GLY A 190 -20.29 19.78 -10.71
N ARG A 191 -19.74 20.68 -9.90
CA ARG A 191 -18.70 21.63 -10.34
C ARG A 191 -17.32 20.97 -10.35
N CYS A 192 -17.00 20.20 -9.31
CA CYS A 192 -15.83 19.33 -9.21
C CYS A 192 -16.22 17.91 -8.82
N PHE A 193 -15.32 16.96 -9.09
CA PHE A 193 -15.51 15.54 -8.87
C PHE A 193 -14.32 14.94 -8.12
N ILE A 194 -14.57 13.92 -7.30
CA ILE A 194 -13.52 13.12 -6.65
C ILE A 194 -13.77 11.64 -6.96
N ASP A 195 -12.75 10.93 -7.44
CA ASP A 195 -12.74 9.47 -7.48
C ASP A 195 -12.02 8.92 -6.24
N ALA A 196 -12.82 8.50 -5.26
CA ALA A 196 -12.37 7.92 -4.00
C ALA A 196 -12.61 6.40 -3.95
N THR A 197 -12.77 5.73 -5.09
CA THR A 197 -12.89 4.26 -5.16
C THR A 197 -11.52 3.57 -5.14
N TYR A 198 -11.48 2.29 -4.77
CA TYR A 198 -10.26 1.48 -4.88
C TYR A 198 -9.96 1.09 -6.34
N GLU A 199 -10.96 1.16 -7.22
CA GLU A 199 -10.92 0.69 -8.59
C GLU A 199 -10.56 1.75 -9.64
N GLY A 200 -10.88 3.02 -9.36
CA GLY A 200 -10.64 4.12 -10.30
C GLY A 200 -11.58 4.08 -11.51
N ASP A 201 -12.84 3.69 -11.34
CA ASP A 201 -13.77 3.61 -12.48
C ASP A 201 -14.17 5.00 -13.01
N LEU A 202 -14.21 6.03 -12.16
CA LEU A 202 -14.53 7.39 -12.60
C LEU A 202 -13.36 8.00 -13.37
N LEU A 203 -12.11 7.87 -12.88
CA LEU A 203 -10.95 8.38 -13.61
C LEU A 203 -10.83 7.72 -14.99
N ALA A 204 -10.98 6.38 -15.05
CA ALA A 204 -10.92 5.64 -16.30
C ALA A 204 -12.07 6.06 -17.24
N GLY A 205 -13.28 6.15 -16.70
CA GLY A 205 -14.46 6.56 -17.45
C GLY A 205 -14.38 7.98 -18.03
N ALA A 206 -13.65 8.88 -17.37
CA ALA A 206 -13.37 10.23 -17.84
C ALA A 206 -12.32 10.28 -18.97
N GLY A 207 -11.63 9.17 -19.25
CA GLY A 207 -10.53 9.09 -20.22
C GLY A 207 -9.20 9.61 -19.68
N VAL A 208 -9.02 9.67 -18.36
CA VAL A 208 -7.75 10.01 -17.72
C VAL A 208 -6.75 8.87 -17.92
N SER A 209 -5.48 9.20 -18.18
CA SER A 209 -4.42 8.18 -18.33
C SER A 209 -4.20 7.41 -17.03
N TYR A 210 -4.03 6.10 -17.12
CA TYR A 210 -3.71 5.25 -15.96
C TYR A 210 -2.86 4.03 -16.37
N MET A 211 -2.31 3.35 -15.36
CA MET A 211 -1.60 2.07 -15.48
C MET A 211 -2.31 1.00 -14.65
N VAL A 212 -2.21 -0.26 -15.10
CA VAL A 212 -2.59 -1.46 -14.34
C VAL A 212 -1.39 -2.41 -14.35
N GLY A 213 -1.10 -3.05 -13.22
CA GLY A 213 0.03 -3.95 -13.06
C GLY A 213 1.30 -3.24 -12.61
N ARG A 214 2.46 -3.68 -13.06
CA ARG A 214 3.78 -3.20 -12.62
C ARG A 214 4.53 -2.53 -13.75
N GLU A 215 5.06 -1.33 -13.51
CA GLU A 215 6.03 -0.74 -14.42
C GLU A 215 7.38 -1.48 -14.33
N SER A 216 8.23 -1.37 -15.36
CA SER A 216 9.59 -1.90 -15.26
C SER A 216 10.46 -0.99 -14.39
N SER A 217 11.58 -1.50 -13.87
CA SER A 217 12.52 -0.67 -13.12
C SER A 217 13.03 0.53 -13.93
N GLN A 218 13.07 0.42 -15.26
CA GLN A 218 13.54 1.47 -16.16
C GLN A 218 12.54 2.63 -16.31
N THR A 219 11.24 2.40 -16.09
CA THR A 219 10.20 3.41 -16.32
C THR A 219 10.42 4.67 -15.48
N TYR A 220 10.81 4.50 -14.21
CA TYR A 220 11.08 5.60 -13.27
C TYR A 220 12.43 5.50 -12.56
N ASP A 221 13.31 4.59 -13.00
CA ASP A 221 14.59 4.28 -12.39
C ASP A 221 14.42 3.86 -10.91
N GLU A 222 13.71 2.74 -10.72
CA GLU A 222 13.28 2.17 -9.44
C GLU A 222 13.72 0.71 -9.32
N SER A 223 14.69 0.43 -8.46
CA SER A 223 15.25 -0.93 -8.30
C SER A 223 14.27 -1.96 -7.74
N LEU A 224 13.20 -1.50 -7.09
CA LEU A 224 12.19 -2.32 -6.43
C LEU A 224 10.93 -2.54 -7.27
N ASN A 225 10.84 -1.95 -8.47
CA ASN A 225 9.68 -2.09 -9.33
C ASN A 225 9.81 -3.29 -10.30
N GLY A 226 8.70 -3.70 -10.91
CA GLY A 226 8.61 -4.83 -11.84
C GLY A 226 8.55 -6.20 -11.17
N VAL A 227 8.90 -7.24 -11.93
CA VAL A 227 9.08 -8.62 -11.44
C VAL A 227 10.23 -8.68 -10.43
N GLN A 228 10.03 -9.30 -9.28
CA GLN A 228 10.93 -9.35 -8.14
C GLN A 228 11.04 -10.78 -7.61
N THR A 229 11.90 -11.58 -8.23
CA THR A 229 12.26 -12.93 -7.75
C THR A 229 13.33 -12.87 -6.68
N LYS A 230 14.26 -11.92 -6.76
CA LYS A 230 15.38 -11.80 -5.80
C LYS A 230 14.96 -11.16 -4.48
N ARG A 231 13.95 -10.29 -4.50
CA ARG A 231 13.45 -9.56 -3.33
C ARG A 231 12.27 -10.23 -2.62
N ALA A 232 11.66 -11.25 -3.23
CA ALA A 232 10.58 -12.06 -2.65
C ALA A 232 11.10 -13.00 -1.54
N LEU A 233 11.65 -12.40 -0.49
CA LEU A 233 12.30 -13.10 0.63
C LEU A 233 11.33 -13.36 1.79
N HIS A 234 10.28 -12.56 1.90
CA HIS A 234 9.30 -12.67 2.97
C HIS A 234 8.11 -13.52 2.55
N HIS A 235 7.40 -14.03 3.55
CA HIS A 235 6.21 -14.87 3.36
C HIS A 235 6.37 -16.00 2.33
N GLN A 236 7.54 -16.63 2.24
CA GLN A 236 7.79 -17.74 1.33
C GLN A 236 7.24 -19.08 1.81
N LEU A 237 7.18 -20.03 0.87
CA LEU A 237 7.01 -21.45 1.14
C LEU A 237 8.25 -22.00 1.86
N HIS A 238 8.09 -23.16 2.51
CA HIS A 238 9.23 -23.95 2.95
C HIS A 238 10.04 -24.40 1.73
N SER A 239 11.36 -24.51 1.88
CA SER A 239 12.22 -25.00 0.78
C SER A 239 11.85 -26.44 0.39
N GLY A 240 11.90 -26.74 -0.91
CA GLY A 240 11.72 -28.09 -1.45
C GLY A 240 10.29 -28.53 -1.72
N VAL A 241 9.31 -27.62 -1.75
CA VAL A 241 7.90 -27.99 -2.00
C VAL A 241 7.69 -28.32 -3.49
N ASP A 242 7.19 -29.54 -3.75
CA ASP A 242 6.95 -30.05 -5.10
C ASP A 242 5.73 -29.38 -5.76
N PRO A 243 5.87 -28.86 -7.00
CA PRO A 243 4.82 -28.10 -7.69
C PRO A 243 3.86 -28.96 -8.54
N TYR A 244 4.09 -30.26 -8.69
CA TYR A 244 3.41 -31.11 -9.67
C TYR A 244 2.25 -31.91 -9.08
N ARG A 245 1.23 -32.24 -9.88
CA ARG A 245 0.06 -33.00 -9.42
C ARG A 245 0.45 -34.35 -8.83
N VAL A 246 1.38 -35.05 -9.49
CA VAL A 246 2.07 -36.23 -8.96
C VAL A 246 3.48 -35.79 -8.53
N PRO A 247 3.84 -35.92 -7.24
CA PRO A 247 5.16 -35.52 -6.76
C PRO A 247 6.30 -36.14 -7.59
N GLY A 248 7.24 -35.30 -8.01
CA GLY A 248 8.42 -35.68 -8.80
C GLY A 248 8.17 -35.96 -10.28
N ASP A 249 6.92 -35.85 -10.78
CA ASP A 249 6.60 -36.07 -12.19
C ASP A 249 6.14 -34.77 -12.89
N PRO A 250 7.04 -34.09 -13.63
CA PRO A 250 6.70 -32.91 -14.40
C PRO A 250 5.60 -33.10 -15.46
N ASN A 251 5.39 -34.34 -15.94
CA ASN A 251 4.37 -34.63 -16.95
C ASN A 251 2.95 -34.69 -16.37
N SER A 252 2.83 -34.78 -15.04
CA SER A 252 1.53 -34.77 -14.37
C SER A 252 0.85 -33.39 -14.38
N GLY A 253 1.56 -32.35 -14.81
CA GLY A 253 1.10 -30.96 -14.78
C GLY A 253 1.29 -30.30 -13.42
N LEU A 254 1.12 -28.98 -13.36
CA LEU A 254 1.29 -28.19 -12.14
C LEU A 254 0.04 -28.23 -11.25
N LEU A 255 0.25 -28.03 -9.95
CA LEU A 255 -0.79 -27.74 -8.98
C LEU A 255 -1.51 -26.41 -9.29
N PRO A 256 -2.77 -26.24 -8.84
CA PRO A 256 -3.51 -25.00 -9.04
C PRO A 256 -2.76 -23.75 -8.56
N GLY A 257 -2.87 -22.66 -9.33
CA GLY A 257 -2.30 -21.36 -8.97
C GLY A 257 -0.80 -21.17 -9.22
N ILE A 258 -0.11 -22.16 -9.81
CA ILE A 258 1.29 -22.03 -10.27
C ILE A 258 1.31 -21.64 -11.75
N ASP A 259 2.01 -20.56 -12.07
CA ASP A 259 2.14 -20.08 -13.45
C ASP A 259 3.18 -20.92 -14.23
N PRO A 260 2.76 -21.64 -15.29
CA PRO A 260 3.68 -22.47 -16.07
C PRO A 260 4.68 -21.66 -16.90
N LYS A 261 4.47 -20.36 -17.10
CA LYS A 261 5.37 -19.49 -17.88
C LYS A 261 6.49 -18.90 -17.02
N GLY A 262 6.47 -19.16 -15.71
CA GLY A 262 7.44 -18.62 -14.79
C GLY A 262 7.24 -17.11 -14.54
N PRO A 263 8.15 -16.49 -13.79
CA PRO A 263 7.90 -15.18 -13.23
C PRO A 263 8.01 -14.04 -14.26
N GLY A 264 8.58 -14.29 -15.43
CA GLY A 264 9.09 -13.26 -16.33
C GLY A 264 10.54 -12.90 -16.00
N SER A 265 11.04 -11.81 -16.59
CA SER A 265 12.41 -11.35 -16.36
C SER A 265 12.46 -10.43 -15.14
N GLU A 266 13.47 -10.59 -14.28
CA GLU A 266 13.69 -9.71 -13.12
C GLU A 266 13.62 -8.23 -13.53
N GLN A 267 12.89 -7.43 -12.75
CA GLN A 267 12.61 -6.01 -12.92
C GLN A 267 11.89 -5.60 -14.22
N SER A 268 11.40 -6.55 -15.02
CA SER A 268 10.52 -6.23 -16.15
C SER A 268 9.11 -5.87 -15.68
N GLY A 269 8.42 -5.04 -16.44
CA GLY A 269 7.03 -4.67 -16.17
C GLY A 269 6.03 -5.69 -16.72
N ASP A 270 4.84 -5.74 -16.13
CA ASP A 270 3.73 -6.58 -16.59
C ASP A 270 2.35 -6.02 -16.19
N HIS A 271 1.29 -6.73 -16.56
CA HIS A 271 -0.10 -6.34 -16.26
C HIS A 271 -0.61 -6.86 -14.92
N ARG A 272 0.23 -7.56 -14.15
CA ARG A 272 -0.21 -8.33 -12.97
C ARG A 272 -0.20 -7.43 -11.74
N VAL A 273 -1.28 -7.44 -10.98
CA VAL A 273 -1.38 -6.74 -9.69
C VAL A 273 -1.10 -7.70 -8.54
N GLN A 274 -0.67 -7.16 -7.40
CA GLN A 274 -0.46 -7.92 -6.18
C GLN A 274 -1.76 -8.60 -5.69
N ALA A 275 -1.60 -9.72 -4.97
CA ALA A 275 -2.72 -10.55 -4.54
C ALA A 275 -3.71 -9.81 -3.61
N PHE A 276 -4.99 -10.11 -3.82
CA PHE A 276 -6.07 -9.67 -2.95
C PHE A 276 -6.46 -10.75 -1.94
N CYS A 277 -7.10 -10.30 -0.86
CA CYS A 277 -7.74 -11.16 0.11
C CYS A 277 -8.85 -10.41 0.85
N PHE A 278 -9.52 -11.11 1.75
CA PHE A 278 -10.39 -10.60 2.78
C PHE A 278 -9.59 -10.53 4.08
N ARG A 279 -9.52 -9.35 4.70
CA ARG A 279 -8.95 -9.16 6.04
C ARG A 279 -9.94 -9.63 7.10
N MET A 280 -9.82 -10.86 7.58
CA MET A 280 -10.95 -11.55 8.23
C MET A 280 -11.16 -11.09 9.67
N CYS A 281 -12.37 -10.61 9.96
CA CYS A 281 -12.86 -10.41 11.32
C CYS A 281 -13.49 -11.70 11.86
N LEU A 282 -12.76 -12.40 12.72
CA LEU A 282 -13.21 -13.61 13.41
C LEU A 282 -13.28 -13.36 14.91
N THR A 283 -14.01 -14.21 15.63
CA THR A 283 -14.10 -14.18 17.09
C THR A 283 -13.95 -15.58 17.69
N ASP A 284 -13.42 -15.64 18.90
CA ASP A 284 -13.37 -16.87 19.72
C ASP A 284 -14.40 -16.88 20.85
N HIS A 285 -15.26 -15.85 20.96
CA HIS A 285 -16.30 -15.80 21.98
C HIS A 285 -17.47 -16.74 21.63
N PRO A 286 -17.80 -17.76 22.47
CA PRO A 286 -18.76 -18.81 22.09
C PRO A 286 -20.14 -18.33 21.62
N SER A 287 -20.70 -17.30 22.27
CA SER A 287 -22.02 -16.75 21.89
C SER A 287 -22.00 -15.92 20.61
N ASN A 288 -20.83 -15.37 20.23
CA ASN A 288 -20.67 -14.54 19.02
C ASN A 288 -20.09 -15.35 17.85
N ARG A 289 -19.42 -16.46 18.13
CA ARG A 289 -18.73 -17.27 17.13
C ARG A 289 -19.70 -18.11 16.32
N MET A 290 -19.62 -17.97 15.00
CA MET A 290 -20.27 -18.87 14.03
C MET A 290 -19.35 -20.03 13.67
N GLN A 291 -19.93 -21.16 13.26
CA GLN A 291 -19.15 -22.32 12.83
C GLN A 291 -18.52 -22.06 11.45
N ILE A 292 -17.25 -22.44 11.29
CA ILE A 292 -16.62 -22.54 9.97
C ILE A 292 -17.19 -23.77 9.27
N LEU A 293 -18.01 -23.55 8.24
CA LEU A 293 -18.60 -24.62 7.45
C LEU A 293 -17.70 -24.97 6.26
N LYS A 294 -17.74 -26.24 5.84
CA LYS A 294 -17.10 -26.66 4.58
C LYS A 294 -17.82 -25.96 3.42
N PRO A 295 -17.13 -25.20 2.55
CA PRO A 295 -17.75 -24.64 1.35
C PRO A 295 -18.36 -25.74 0.48
N ALA A 296 -19.46 -25.42 -0.21
CA ALA A 296 -20.14 -26.38 -1.08
C ALA A 296 -19.30 -26.76 -2.32
N ASP A 297 -18.48 -25.81 -2.76
CA ASP A 297 -17.54 -25.86 -3.87
C ASP A 297 -16.10 -26.19 -3.42
N TYR A 298 -15.92 -26.71 -2.21
CA TYR A 298 -14.59 -27.06 -1.69
C TYR A 298 -13.93 -28.15 -2.54
N ASP A 299 -12.79 -27.81 -3.17
CA ASP A 299 -11.85 -28.76 -3.74
C ASP A 299 -10.58 -28.82 -2.87
N GLU A 300 -10.19 -30.02 -2.47
CA GLU A 300 -8.95 -30.25 -1.70
C GLU A 300 -7.70 -29.88 -2.51
N ASN A 301 -7.76 -30.05 -3.85
CA ASN A 301 -6.64 -29.77 -4.74
C ASN A 301 -6.18 -28.31 -4.69
N ASP A 302 -7.09 -27.37 -4.41
CA ASP A 302 -6.76 -25.94 -4.25
C ASP A 302 -5.84 -25.68 -3.05
N TYR A 303 -5.82 -26.61 -2.09
CA TYR A 303 -5.02 -26.52 -0.87
C TYR A 303 -3.87 -27.53 -0.84
N GLU A 304 -3.67 -28.34 -1.89
CA GLU A 304 -2.60 -29.33 -1.93
C GLU A 304 -1.23 -28.71 -1.67
N LEU A 305 -0.98 -27.52 -2.24
CA LEU A 305 0.26 -26.79 -2.01
C LEU A 305 0.47 -26.40 -0.53
N LEU A 306 -0.60 -26.01 0.16
CA LEU A 306 -0.56 -25.74 1.61
C LEU A 306 -0.20 -27.00 2.40
N LEU A 307 -0.80 -28.14 2.04
CA LEU A 307 -0.57 -29.41 2.72
C LEU A 307 0.87 -29.89 2.54
N ARG A 308 1.40 -29.84 1.31
CA ARG A 308 2.80 -30.16 1.03
C ARG A 308 3.77 -29.22 1.74
N ASN A 309 3.40 -27.95 1.90
CA ASN A 309 4.21 -26.99 2.65
C ASN A 309 4.32 -27.38 4.15
N PHE A 310 3.26 -27.92 4.75
CA PHE A 310 3.34 -28.47 6.11
C PHE A 310 4.20 -29.73 6.18
N GLU A 311 4.06 -30.63 5.20
CA GLU A 311 4.86 -31.87 5.10
C GLU A 311 6.35 -31.58 4.91
N ALA A 312 6.68 -30.51 4.18
CA ALA A 312 8.04 -30.02 4.01
C ALA A 312 8.64 -29.43 5.30
N GLY A 313 7.82 -29.12 6.31
CA GLY A 313 8.28 -28.68 7.63
C GLY A 313 7.75 -27.32 8.09
N ALA A 314 6.80 -26.70 7.40
CA ALA A 314 6.15 -25.50 7.91
C ALA A 314 5.41 -25.80 9.23
N ARG A 315 5.73 -25.07 10.30
CA ARG A 315 5.20 -25.30 11.66
C ARG A 315 4.45 -24.13 12.27
N VAL A 316 4.18 -23.08 11.50
CA VAL A 316 3.46 -21.88 11.96
C VAL A 316 2.19 -21.70 11.13
N LEU A 317 1.12 -21.23 11.77
CA LEU A 317 -0.11 -20.88 11.07
C LEU A 317 0.15 -19.80 10.01
N PRO A 318 -0.34 -19.99 8.77
CA PRO A 318 -0.06 -19.09 7.67
C PRO A 318 -1.08 -17.95 7.59
N TRP A 319 -1.19 -17.17 8.66
CA TRP A 319 -1.98 -15.94 8.70
C TRP A 319 -1.42 -14.97 9.75
N SER A 320 -1.61 -13.66 9.58
CA SER A 320 -1.32 -12.69 10.63
C SER A 320 -2.39 -12.83 11.72
N PHE A 321 -1.98 -12.78 12.98
CA PHE A 321 -2.92 -12.92 14.08
C PHE A 321 -2.89 -11.67 14.95
N SER A 322 -3.85 -10.78 14.69
CA SER A 322 -3.93 -9.47 15.35
C SER A 322 -5.23 -9.31 16.11
N LEU A 323 -5.12 -9.09 17.42
CA LEU A 323 -6.29 -8.92 18.29
C LEU A 323 -6.87 -7.51 18.19
N MET A 324 -8.18 -7.45 18.03
CA MET A 324 -9.03 -6.27 18.08
C MET A 324 -9.89 -6.32 19.36
N PRO A 325 -10.49 -5.19 19.76
CA PRO A 325 -11.44 -5.16 20.87
C PRO A 325 -12.54 -6.22 20.74
N ASN A 326 -13.11 -6.61 21.88
CA ASN A 326 -14.19 -7.58 22.02
C ASN A 326 -13.85 -8.98 21.46
N ARG A 327 -12.63 -9.44 21.73
CA ARG A 327 -12.16 -10.79 21.34
C ARG A 327 -12.35 -11.07 19.84
N LYS A 328 -12.06 -10.06 19.04
CA LYS A 328 -12.11 -10.14 17.58
C LYS A 328 -10.71 -10.07 16.99
N THR A 329 -10.59 -10.40 15.72
CA THR A 329 -9.30 -10.40 15.03
C THR A 329 -9.31 -9.55 13.78
N ASP A 330 -8.13 -9.09 13.39
CA ASP A 330 -7.83 -8.73 12.02
C ASP A 330 -6.82 -9.74 11.49
N ILE A 331 -7.22 -10.54 10.50
CA ILE A 331 -6.41 -11.61 9.94
C ILE A 331 -6.08 -11.30 8.49
N ASN A 332 -4.79 -11.23 8.20
CA ASN A 332 -4.22 -10.95 6.89
C ASN A 332 -3.23 -12.04 6.47
N ASN A 333 -2.62 -11.85 5.31
CA ASN A 333 -1.59 -12.71 4.77
C ASN A 333 -0.37 -12.84 5.69
N ASN A 334 0.14 -14.06 5.86
CA ASN A 334 1.47 -14.33 6.39
C ASN A 334 1.93 -15.73 5.92
N ARG A 335 3.18 -15.85 5.43
CA ARG A 335 3.80 -17.11 4.93
C ARG A 335 3.31 -17.49 3.50
N GLY A 336 3.86 -18.58 2.95
CA GLY A 336 3.80 -18.93 1.53
C GLY A 336 2.44 -19.30 0.92
N VAL A 337 1.58 -20.00 1.68
CA VAL A 337 0.21 -20.33 1.25
C VAL A 337 -0.72 -19.92 2.37
N SER A 338 -1.49 -18.87 2.15
CA SER A 338 -2.09 -18.02 3.17
C SER A 338 -3.34 -17.33 2.59
N THR A 339 -3.88 -16.31 3.23
CA THR A 339 -5.14 -15.65 2.81
C THR A 339 -5.07 -14.97 1.45
N ASP A 340 -3.89 -14.58 0.97
CA ASP A 340 -3.71 -14.02 -0.37
C ASP A 340 -4.00 -15.06 -1.46
N PHE A 341 -4.98 -14.76 -2.32
CA PHE A 341 -5.31 -15.62 -3.45
C PHE A 341 -4.42 -15.29 -4.66
N ILE A 342 -3.14 -15.64 -4.52
CA ILE A 342 -2.07 -15.28 -5.46
C ILE A 342 -2.44 -15.68 -6.90
N GLY A 343 -2.25 -14.74 -7.82
CA GLY A 343 -2.54 -14.93 -9.25
C GLY A 343 -3.99 -14.70 -9.68
N GLN A 344 -4.93 -14.52 -8.74
CA GLN A 344 -6.36 -14.47 -9.06
C GLN A 344 -6.93 -13.04 -9.14
N SER A 345 -6.10 -12.02 -8.94
CA SER A 345 -6.53 -10.63 -8.88
C SER A 345 -6.31 -9.84 -10.18
N TYR A 346 -5.59 -10.40 -11.16
CA TYR A 346 -5.10 -9.68 -12.34
C TYR A 346 -6.18 -9.02 -13.19
N GLN A 347 -7.34 -9.68 -13.33
CA GLN A 347 -8.42 -9.18 -14.18
C GLN A 347 -9.30 -8.15 -13.47
N TYR A 348 -9.29 -8.11 -12.12
CA TYR A 348 -10.21 -7.28 -11.33
C TYR A 348 -10.21 -5.79 -11.72
N PRO A 349 -9.06 -5.14 -12.01
CA PRO A 349 -9.04 -3.71 -12.34
C PRO A 349 -9.91 -3.39 -13.56
N GLU A 350 -9.82 -4.20 -14.63
CA GLU A 350 -10.53 -3.96 -15.89
C GLU A 350 -11.85 -4.73 -16.05
N ALA A 351 -12.12 -5.69 -15.15
CA ALA A 351 -13.32 -6.51 -15.17
C ALA A 351 -14.64 -5.70 -15.16
N THR A 352 -15.68 -6.26 -15.79
CA THR A 352 -17.07 -5.76 -15.65
C THR A 352 -17.54 -5.93 -14.21
N TYR A 353 -18.71 -5.37 -13.86
CA TYR A 353 -19.25 -5.54 -12.51
C TYR A 353 -19.56 -7.01 -12.20
N GLU A 354 -20.12 -7.72 -13.16
CA GLU A 354 -20.48 -9.13 -13.04
C GLU A 354 -19.22 -10.00 -12.87
N GLN A 355 -18.15 -9.70 -13.61
CA GLN A 355 -16.85 -10.36 -13.44
C GLN A 355 -16.20 -10.05 -12.10
N ARG A 356 -16.26 -8.79 -11.62
CA ARG A 356 -15.76 -8.45 -10.28
C ARG A 356 -16.53 -9.16 -9.18
N GLU A 357 -17.85 -9.29 -9.29
CA GLU A 357 -18.67 -10.06 -8.35
C GLU A 357 -18.24 -11.53 -8.30
N GLN A 358 -17.97 -12.15 -9.46
CA GLN A 358 -17.44 -13.51 -9.51
C GLN A 358 -16.06 -13.61 -8.84
N ILE A 359 -15.13 -12.70 -9.17
CA ILE A 359 -13.79 -12.68 -8.55
C ILE A 359 -13.89 -12.54 -7.03
N ILE A 360 -14.78 -11.67 -6.52
CA ILE A 360 -15.02 -11.50 -5.08
C ILE A 360 -15.58 -12.80 -4.46
N ALA A 361 -16.50 -13.48 -5.15
CA ALA A 361 -17.05 -14.75 -4.69
C ALA A 361 -15.97 -15.85 -4.64
N ASP A 362 -15.11 -15.93 -5.65
CA ASP A 362 -14.02 -16.91 -5.72
C ASP A 362 -13.00 -16.69 -4.58
N HIS A 363 -12.63 -15.43 -4.30
CA HIS A 363 -11.76 -15.10 -3.16
C HIS A 363 -12.40 -15.46 -1.82
N LEU A 364 -13.72 -15.28 -1.69
CA LEU A 364 -14.44 -15.61 -0.46
C LEU A 364 -14.51 -17.13 -0.27
N SER A 365 -14.76 -17.87 -1.35
CA SER A 365 -14.74 -19.33 -1.34
C SER A 365 -13.37 -19.87 -0.97
N TYR A 366 -12.31 -19.36 -1.62
CA TYR A 366 -10.91 -19.72 -1.31
C TYR A 366 -10.59 -19.54 0.18
N GLN A 367 -10.94 -18.41 0.78
CA GLN A 367 -10.63 -18.19 2.19
C GLN A 367 -11.50 -19.00 3.15
N LYS A 368 -12.77 -19.23 2.82
CA LYS A 368 -13.63 -20.14 3.60
C LYS A 368 -13.07 -21.56 3.55
N GLY A 369 -12.64 -22.03 2.39
CA GLY A 369 -12.02 -23.34 2.22
C GLY A 369 -10.65 -23.44 2.88
N LEU A 370 -9.82 -22.40 2.82
CA LEU A 370 -8.54 -22.32 3.54
C LEU A 370 -8.73 -22.53 5.04
N LEU A 371 -9.70 -21.84 5.64
CA LEU A 371 -10.00 -21.96 7.06
C LEU A 371 -10.57 -23.32 7.43
N TRP A 372 -11.44 -23.86 6.58
CA TRP A 372 -11.95 -25.20 6.78
C TRP A 372 -10.81 -26.23 6.73
N THR A 373 -9.91 -26.15 5.73
CA THR A 373 -8.71 -27.00 5.61
C THR A 373 -7.85 -26.91 6.87
N LEU A 374 -7.49 -25.69 7.28
CA LEU A 374 -6.65 -25.45 8.45
C LEU A 374 -7.27 -25.97 9.76
N ALA A 375 -8.60 -25.98 9.89
CA ALA A 375 -9.30 -26.48 11.07
C ALA A 375 -9.51 -28.00 11.05
N ASN A 376 -9.68 -28.62 9.89
CA ASN A 376 -10.23 -29.98 9.79
C ASN A 376 -9.31 -31.01 9.11
N HIS A 377 -8.44 -30.60 8.18
CA HIS A 377 -7.75 -31.53 7.31
C HIS A 377 -6.66 -32.34 8.06
N PRO A 378 -6.60 -33.69 7.94
CA PRO A 378 -5.68 -34.53 8.72
C PRO A 378 -4.19 -34.26 8.48
N ARG A 379 -3.81 -33.83 7.26
CA ARG A 379 -2.44 -33.43 6.89
C ARG A 379 -1.97 -32.09 7.50
N VAL A 380 -2.87 -31.30 8.10
CA VAL A 380 -2.49 -30.11 8.87
C VAL A 380 -1.98 -30.54 10.26
N PRO A 381 -0.98 -29.90 10.87
CA PRO A 381 -0.58 -30.25 12.24
C PRO A 381 -1.73 -30.14 13.26
N SER A 382 -1.85 -31.08 14.19
CA SER A 382 -2.96 -31.15 15.14
C SER A 382 -3.07 -29.90 16.04
N SER A 383 -1.95 -29.33 16.45
CA SER A 383 -1.89 -28.09 17.23
C SER A 383 -2.48 -26.90 16.46
N MET A 384 -2.25 -26.83 15.15
CA MET A 384 -2.81 -25.79 14.28
C MET A 384 -4.32 -25.96 14.13
N ARG A 385 -4.78 -27.19 13.86
CA ARG A 385 -6.23 -27.48 13.79
C ARG A 385 -6.95 -27.05 15.06
N GLN A 386 -6.39 -27.37 16.22
CA GLN A 386 -6.95 -26.99 17.52
C GLN A 386 -6.95 -25.47 17.73
N GLN A 387 -5.94 -24.76 17.23
CA GLN A 387 -5.87 -23.30 17.32
C GLN A 387 -6.91 -22.63 16.42
N VAL A 388 -7.02 -23.06 15.15
CA VAL A 388 -7.95 -22.46 14.17
C VAL A 388 -9.40 -22.76 14.52
N SER A 389 -9.70 -23.97 15.01
CA SER A 389 -11.06 -24.37 15.44
C SER A 389 -11.63 -23.53 16.58
N LYS A 390 -10.82 -22.69 17.24
CA LYS A 390 -11.29 -21.74 18.25
C LYS A 390 -11.95 -20.50 17.64
N TRP A 391 -11.68 -20.21 16.37
CA TRP A 391 -12.13 -18.99 15.70
C TRP A 391 -13.27 -19.28 14.73
N GLY A 392 -14.10 -18.28 14.48
CA GLY A 392 -15.13 -18.33 13.46
C GLY A 392 -15.74 -16.96 13.19
N PRO A 393 -16.58 -16.84 12.16
CA PRO A 393 -17.19 -15.56 11.79
C PRO A 393 -17.98 -14.94 12.94
N CYS A 394 -18.03 -13.61 12.97
CA CYS A 394 -18.75 -12.85 14.00
C CYS A 394 -20.23 -12.73 13.64
N ARG A 395 -21.12 -12.89 14.62
CA ARG A 395 -22.57 -12.65 14.44
C ARG A 395 -22.94 -11.18 14.40
N ASP A 396 -22.09 -10.31 14.94
CA ASP A 396 -22.41 -8.91 15.25
C ASP A 396 -21.69 -7.87 14.37
N GLU A 397 -20.88 -8.30 13.40
CA GLU A 397 -20.04 -7.37 12.60
C GLU A 397 -20.59 -7.02 11.22
N PHE A 398 -21.25 -7.98 10.58
CA PHE A 398 -21.72 -7.85 9.22
C PHE A 398 -23.21 -8.17 9.15
N SER A 399 -23.92 -7.45 8.29
CA SER A 399 -25.35 -7.65 8.05
C SER A 399 -25.67 -8.99 7.37
N GLN A 400 -24.67 -9.70 6.86
CA GLN A 400 -24.88 -10.91 6.08
C GLN A 400 -25.10 -12.09 7.05
N PRO A 401 -26.11 -12.94 6.82
CA PRO A 401 -26.44 -14.02 7.75
C PRO A 401 -25.32 -15.03 7.99
N ASP A 402 -24.32 -15.09 7.10
CA ASP A 402 -23.17 -15.99 7.23
C ASP A 402 -22.01 -15.41 8.07
N GLY A 403 -22.14 -14.16 8.53
CA GLY A 403 -21.12 -13.48 9.35
C GLY A 403 -19.85 -13.10 8.58
N TRP A 404 -19.87 -13.18 7.25
CA TRP A 404 -18.72 -12.83 6.41
C TRP A 404 -18.85 -11.42 5.83
N GLN A 405 -17.72 -10.74 5.69
CA GLN A 405 -17.62 -9.52 4.90
C GLN A 405 -17.81 -9.77 3.40
N ARG A 406 -18.04 -8.69 2.64
CA ARG A 406 -18.17 -8.70 1.17
C ARG A 406 -17.23 -7.72 0.46
N GLN A 407 -16.52 -6.87 1.21
CA GLN A 407 -15.51 -5.97 0.66
C GLN A 407 -14.19 -6.72 0.52
N LEU A 408 -13.75 -6.90 -0.72
CA LEU A 408 -12.43 -7.43 -1.02
C LEU A 408 -11.36 -6.37 -0.71
N TYR A 409 -10.21 -6.80 -0.18
CA TYR A 409 -9.05 -5.92 0.00
C TYR A 409 -8.34 -5.73 -1.33
N VAL A 410 -8.86 -4.80 -2.11
CA VAL A 410 -8.25 -4.31 -3.35
C VAL A 410 -7.06 -3.44 -2.97
N ARG A 411 -5.87 -4.04 -2.94
CA ARG A 411 -4.63 -3.33 -2.59
C ARG A 411 -4.22 -2.35 -3.67
N GLU A 412 -4.51 -2.68 -4.91
CA GLU A 412 -4.04 -1.96 -6.08
C GLU A 412 -4.89 -2.35 -7.29
N ALA A 413 -5.47 -1.36 -7.97
CA ALA A 413 -6.15 -1.56 -9.23
C ALA A 413 -5.56 -0.63 -10.29
N ARG A 414 -6.33 0.35 -10.76
CA ARG A 414 -5.80 1.42 -11.62
C ARG A 414 -5.02 2.41 -10.78
N ARG A 415 -3.87 2.84 -11.29
CA ARG A 415 -3.11 3.97 -10.77
C ARG A 415 -3.08 5.07 -11.82
N MET A 416 -3.54 6.26 -11.46
CA MET A 416 -3.56 7.41 -12.37
C MET A 416 -2.15 7.74 -12.85
N ILE A 417 -1.98 8.16 -14.12
CA ILE A 417 -0.76 8.81 -14.60
C ILE A 417 -1.06 10.32 -14.64
N GLY A 418 -0.88 10.95 -13.48
CA GLY A 418 -1.29 12.33 -13.21
C GLY A 418 -0.24 13.37 -13.58
N ALA A 419 -0.38 14.56 -13.01
CA ALA A 419 0.56 15.67 -13.23
C ALA A 419 1.96 15.39 -12.64
N LYS A 420 2.04 14.58 -11.59
CA LYS A 420 3.27 14.05 -11.00
C LYS A 420 3.04 12.60 -10.58
N VAL A 421 4.04 11.74 -10.80
CA VAL A 421 4.02 10.34 -10.36
C VAL A 421 4.90 10.22 -9.11
N MET A 422 4.33 9.74 -8.00
CA MET A 422 5.11 9.38 -6.82
C MET A 422 5.93 8.12 -7.10
N THR A 423 7.17 8.07 -6.64
CA THR A 423 8.12 6.98 -6.94
C THR A 423 8.84 6.52 -5.67
N GLN A 424 9.56 5.40 -5.76
CA GLN A 424 10.46 4.86 -4.75
C GLN A 424 11.35 5.96 -4.14
N LYS A 425 11.90 6.83 -4.99
CA LYS A 425 12.79 7.95 -4.58
C LYS A 425 12.09 8.96 -3.67
N HIS A 426 10.79 9.16 -3.83
CA HIS A 426 10.02 9.99 -2.90
C HIS A 426 9.85 9.31 -1.54
N CYS A 427 9.54 8.01 -1.55
CA CYS A 427 9.38 7.22 -0.33
C CYS A 427 10.67 7.21 0.50
N GLN A 428 11.82 7.07 -0.16
CA GLN A 428 13.14 7.04 0.48
C GLN A 428 13.71 8.42 0.82
N GLY A 429 13.06 9.51 0.37
CA GLY A 429 13.50 10.88 0.63
C GLY A 429 14.62 11.39 -0.28
N ASP A 430 14.96 10.66 -1.35
CA ASP A 430 15.91 11.10 -2.38
C ASP A 430 15.33 12.23 -3.25
N VAL A 431 14.00 12.23 -3.41
CA VAL A 431 13.23 13.31 -4.02
C VAL A 431 12.21 13.83 -3.01
N ILE A 432 12.15 15.15 -2.83
CA ILE A 432 11.23 15.80 -1.91
C ILE A 432 10.06 16.39 -2.69
N ALA A 433 8.84 16.19 -2.20
CA ALA A 433 7.64 16.79 -2.78
C ALA A 433 7.61 18.32 -2.56
N ASP A 434 7.55 19.08 -3.65
CA ASP A 434 7.52 20.54 -3.63
C ASP A 434 6.23 21.08 -2.98
N ARG A 435 5.11 20.41 -3.25
CA ARG A 435 3.76 20.78 -2.78
C ARG A 435 3.17 19.65 -1.95
N THR A 436 3.73 19.44 -0.76
CA THR A 436 3.28 18.41 0.17
C THR A 436 1.86 18.65 0.68
N VAL A 437 0.99 17.65 0.54
CA VAL A 437 -0.43 17.72 0.95
C VAL A 437 -0.85 16.68 1.99
N GLY A 438 0.13 15.94 2.49
CA GLY A 438 -0.01 14.92 3.53
C GLY A 438 1.29 14.16 3.65
N LEU A 439 1.46 13.41 4.74
CA LEU A 439 2.61 12.53 4.92
C LEU A 439 2.19 11.07 4.78
N ALA A 440 2.99 10.29 4.07
CA ALA A 440 3.00 8.83 4.17
C ALA A 440 4.18 8.39 5.01
N ALA A 441 4.07 7.21 5.62
CA ALA A 441 5.09 6.71 6.56
C ALA A 441 5.25 5.18 6.53
N TYR A 442 4.41 4.47 5.77
CA TYR A 442 4.44 3.01 5.76
C TYR A 442 5.63 2.50 4.95
N THR A 443 6.02 1.24 5.15
CA THR A 443 7.04 0.61 4.30
C THR A 443 6.53 0.49 2.87
N MET A 444 7.44 0.46 1.89
CA MET A 444 7.07 -0.01 0.55
C MET A 444 6.77 -1.50 0.66
N ASP A 445 5.48 -1.81 0.61
CA ASP A 445 4.91 -3.14 0.86
C ASP A 445 4.06 -3.56 -0.36
N SER A 446 4.63 -4.47 -1.15
CA SER A 446 3.93 -5.19 -2.21
C SER A 446 3.78 -6.65 -1.81
N HIS A 447 2.59 -7.19 -1.99
CA HIS A 447 2.32 -8.61 -1.75
C HIS A 447 2.71 -9.47 -2.96
N HIS A 448 2.84 -10.77 -2.75
CA HIS A 448 3.10 -11.71 -3.84
C HIS A 448 2.09 -11.56 -4.99
N VAL A 449 2.61 -11.63 -6.21
CA VAL A 449 1.86 -11.46 -7.46
C VAL A 449 1.55 -12.83 -8.06
N GLN A 450 2.55 -13.72 -8.14
CA GLN A 450 2.43 -15.04 -8.78
C GLN A 450 3.19 -16.14 -8.03
N ARG A 451 2.94 -17.39 -8.42
CA ARG A 451 3.76 -18.56 -8.05
C ARG A 451 4.40 -19.16 -9.28
N TYR A 452 5.62 -19.67 -9.17
CA TYR A 452 6.36 -20.24 -10.28
C TYR A 452 7.22 -21.43 -9.85
N VAL A 453 7.73 -22.20 -10.82
CA VAL A 453 8.72 -23.26 -10.58
C VAL A 453 10.12 -22.68 -10.76
N ASP A 454 10.94 -22.78 -9.72
CA ASP A 454 12.33 -22.32 -9.73
C ASP A 454 13.26 -23.26 -10.52
N GLN A 455 14.53 -22.87 -10.64
CA GLN A 455 15.54 -23.64 -11.38
C GLN A 455 15.84 -25.01 -10.76
N ASN A 456 15.46 -25.23 -9.50
CA ASN A 456 15.63 -26.49 -8.79
C ASN A 456 14.38 -27.38 -8.90
N GLY A 457 13.34 -26.96 -9.63
CA GLY A 457 12.11 -27.72 -9.79
C GLY A 457 11.12 -27.57 -8.63
N HIS A 458 11.31 -26.59 -7.75
CA HIS A 458 10.43 -26.35 -6.61
C HIS A 458 9.55 -25.11 -6.82
N VAL A 459 8.40 -25.06 -6.16
CA VAL A 459 7.54 -23.87 -6.18
C VAL A 459 8.13 -22.73 -5.33
N GLN A 460 8.07 -21.52 -5.86
CA GLN A 460 8.37 -20.26 -5.17
C GLN A 460 7.26 -19.24 -5.42
N ASN A 461 7.07 -18.32 -4.47
CA ASN A 461 6.25 -17.14 -4.71
C ASN A 461 7.13 -15.98 -5.24
N GLU A 462 6.55 -15.06 -6.00
CA GLU A 462 7.23 -13.88 -6.54
C GLU A 462 6.44 -12.60 -6.24
N GLY A 463 7.13 -11.48 -6.12
CA GLY A 463 6.52 -10.14 -6.11
C GLY A 463 6.34 -9.51 -4.73
N ASP A 464 6.59 -10.27 -3.65
CA ASP A 464 6.62 -9.68 -2.31
C ASP A 464 7.85 -8.79 -2.16
N VAL A 465 7.62 -7.53 -1.80
CA VAL A 465 8.68 -6.54 -1.56
C VAL A 465 8.33 -5.79 -0.30
N GLN A 466 9.19 -5.90 0.72
CA GLN A 466 9.02 -5.22 2.00
C GLN A 466 10.27 -4.40 2.32
N VAL A 467 10.23 -3.11 1.99
CA VAL A 467 11.37 -2.19 2.20
C VAL A 467 10.92 -1.01 3.04
N GLY A 468 11.54 -0.86 4.21
CA GLY A 468 11.27 0.21 5.17
C GLY A 468 12.52 0.98 5.59
N GLY A 469 12.46 1.60 6.77
CA GLY A 469 13.60 2.29 7.38
C GLY A 469 13.80 3.75 6.97
N PHE A 470 12.90 4.29 6.14
CA PHE A 470 12.86 5.71 5.80
C PHE A 470 11.90 6.50 6.70
N SER A 471 12.10 7.82 6.77
CA SER A 471 11.25 8.71 7.55
C SER A 471 9.91 8.96 6.84
N PRO A 472 8.87 9.43 7.56
CA PRO A 472 7.68 9.95 6.92
C PRO A 472 8.03 10.98 5.84
N TYR A 473 7.38 10.86 4.69
CA TYR A 473 7.71 11.63 3.49
C TYR A 473 6.45 12.33 2.94
N GLY A 474 6.67 13.45 2.25
CA GLY A 474 5.60 14.26 1.69
C GLY A 474 4.99 13.64 0.44
N ILE A 475 3.66 13.68 0.33
CA ILE A 475 2.92 13.32 -0.87
C ILE A 475 2.72 14.59 -1.71
N GLU A 476 3.16 14.56 -2.97
CA GLU A 476 3.07 15.69 -3.90
C GLU A 476 1.62 15.92 -4.37
N TYR A 477 1.14 17.16 -4.29
CA TYR A 477 -0.20 17.54 -4.74
C TYR A 477 -0.52 17.09 -6.17
N GLY A 478 0.45 17.21 -7.08
CA GLY A 478 0.29 16.80 -8.48
C GLY A 478 -0.04 15.32 -8.68
N SER A 479 0.17 14.48 -7.66
CA SER A 479 -0.22 13.06 -7.69
C SER A 479 -1.73 12.84 -7.51
N LEU A 480 -2.45 13.83 -6.98
CA LEU A 480 -3.91 13.77 -6.79
C LEU A 480 -4.69 14.29 -7.99
N THR A 481 -4.02 14.87 -8.98
CA THR A 481 -4.67 15.49 -10.15
C THR A 481 -4.27 14.79 -11.44
N PRO A 482 -5.22 14.57 -12.38
CA PRO A 482 -4.88 14.17 -13.74
C PRO A 482 -4.09 15.28 -14.44
N LYS A 483 -3.52 14.99 -15.60
CA LYS A 483 -2.96 16.04 -16.45
C LYS A 483 -4.07 17.01 -16.82
N GLU A 484 -3.78 18.32 -16.80
CA GLU A 484 -4.81 19.35 -17.00
C GLU A 484 -5.53 19.20 -18.35
N ALA A 485 -4.83 18.75 -19.39
CA ALA A 485 -5.39 18.51 -20.72
C ALA A 485 -6.42 17.35 -20.76
N GLU A 486 -6.38 16.42 -19.81
CA GLU A 486 -7.26 15.25 -19.75
C GLU A 486 -8.54 15.57 -18.96
N CYS A 487 -8.40 16.17 -17.77
CA CYS A 487 -9.54 16.59 -16.95
C CYS A 487 -9.17 17.70 -15.96
N THR A 488 -9.96 18.78 -15.92
CA THR A 488 -9.65 20.00 -15.17
C THR A 488 -10.37 20.11 -13.83
N ASN A 489 -11.33 19.22 -13.54
CA ASN A 489 -12.18 19.28 -12.35
C ASN A 489 -12.33 17.93 -11.63
N LEU A 490 -11.32 17.05 -11.71
CA LEU A 490 -11.28 15.75 -11.03
C LEU A 490 -10.06 15.65 -10.10
N LEU A 491 -10.26 15.14 -8.88
CA LEU A 491 -9.17 14.69 -7.99
C LEU A 491 -9.30 13.20 -7.67
N VAL A 492 -8.17 12.53 -7.44
CA VAL A 492 -8.09 11.08 -7.24
C VAL A 492 -7.21 10.76 -6.02
N PRO A 493 -7.78 10.73 -4.79
CA PRO A 493 -7.03 10.46 -3.57
C PRO A 493 -6.66 9.00 -3.32
N VAL A 494 -7.38 8.03 -3.91
CA VAL A 494 -7.18 6.59 -3.65
C VAL A 494 -6.35 5.93 -4.75
N CYS A 495 -6.82 5.99 -6.00
CA CYS A 495 -6.09 5.58 -7.20
C CYS A 495 -5.08 6.64 -7.68
N LEU A 496 -4.45 7.34 -6.73
CA LEU A 496 -3.54 8.46 -7.00
C LEU A 496 -2.37 8.05 -7.89
N SER A 497 -1.64 9.05 -8.38
CA SER A 497 -0.52 8.80 -9.29
C SER A 497 0.76 8.39 -8.56
N ALA A 498 1.09 7.11 -8.68
CA ALA A 498 2.31 6.51 -8.13
C ALA A 498 2.75 5.29 -8.97
N SER A 499 4.05 5.00 -8.96
CA SER A 499 4.56 3.70 -9.40
C SER A 499 4.03 2.58 -8.51
N HIS A 500 4.02 1.34 -9.01
CA HIS A 500 3.55 0.17 -8.24
C HIS A 500 4.20 0.08 -6.86
N ILE A 501 5.53 0.20 -6.78
CA ILE A 501 6.23 0.07 -5.50
C ILE A 501 5.96 1.24 -4.55
N ALA A 502 5.88 2.48 -5.05
CA ALA A 502 5.58 3.64 -4.22
C ALA A 502 4.14 3.60 -3.71
N PHE A 503 3.21 3.10 -4.54
CA PHE A 503 1.82 2.90 -4.16
C PHE A 503 1.69 1.98 -2.95
N GLY A 504 2.52 0.92 -2.88
CA GLY A 504 2.62 0.01 -1.74
C GLY A 504 2.85 0.70 -0.39
N SER A 505 3.50 1.87 -0.37
CA SER A 505 3.69 2.67 0.85
C SER A 505 2.57 3.70 1.10
N ILE A 506 2.01 4.29 0.04
CA ILE A 506 1.01 5.37 0.16
C ILE A 506 -0.39 4.83 0.49
N ARG A 507 -0.74 3.63 0.02
CA ARG A 507 -2.11 3.07 -0.02
C ARG A 507 -2.80 2.74 1.33
N MET A 508 -2.35 3.33 2.43
CA MET A 508 -2.91 3.04 3.76
C MET A 508 -4.17 3.87 4.01
N GLU A 509 -5.21 3.27 4.60
CA GLU A 509 -6.48 3.92 4.92
C GLU A 509 -6.34 5.28 5.66
N PRO A 510 -5.48 5.44 6.70
CA PRO A 510 -5.26 6.74 7.32
C PRO A 510 -4.76 7.81 6.34
N VAL A 511 -3.90 7.43 5.39
CA VAL A 511 -3.34 8.33 4.38
C VAL A 511 -4.40 8.68 3.36
N TYR A 512 -5.20 7.71 2.90
CA TYR A 512 -6.35 7.97 2.03
C TYR A 512 -7.35 8.95 2.64
N MET A 513 -7.65 8.87 3.94
CA MET A 513 -8.46 9.89 4.62
C MET A 513 -7.82 11.29 4.54
N VAL A 514 -6.51 11.42 4.78
CA VAL A 514 -5.78 12.70 4.64
C VAL A 514 -5.86 13.23 3.21
N LEU A 515 -5.66 12.37 2.21
CA LEU A 515 -5.71 12.76 0.80
C LEU A 515 -7.14 13.10 0.36
N GLY A 516 -8.16 12.45 0.92
CA GLY A 516 -9.57 12.79 0.73
C GLY A 516 -9.89 14.20 1.24
N GLN A 517 -9.48 14.52 2.48
CA GLN A 517 -9.61 15.87 3.05
C GLN A 517 -8.92 16.91 2.16
N THR A 518 -7.66 16.68 1.79
CA THR A 518 -6.92 17.55 0.85
C THR A 518 -7.69 17.75 -0.45
N SER A 519 -8.22 16.67 -1.02
CA SER A 519 -8.87 16.70 -2.33
C SER A 519 -10.15 17.55 -2.29
N ALA A 520 -10.93 17.47 -1.21
CA ALA A 520 -12.09 18.33 -1.00
C ALA A 520 -11.70 19.80 -0.85
N THR A 521 -10.67 20.12 -0.06
CA THR A 521 -10.18 21.50 0.10
C THR A 521 -9.71 22.08 -1.23
N ALA A 522 -8.95 21.31 -2.01
CA ALA A 522 -8.50 21.69 -3.33
C ALA A 522 -9.66 21.92 -4.31
N ALA A 523 -10.67 21.04 -4.32
CA ALA A 523 -11.87 21.20 -5.14
C ALA A 523 -12.64 22.48 -4.78
N VAL A 524 -12.85 22.76 -3.49
CA VAL A 524 -13.54 23.98 -3.04
C VAL A 524 -12.75 25.24 -3.41
N HIS A 525 -11.41 25.21 -3.29
CA HIS A 525 -10.57 26.31 -3.77
C HIS A 525 -10.70 26.51 -5.28
N ALA A 526 -10.64 25.44 -6.07
CA ALA A 526 -10.81 25.49 -7.53
C ALA A 526 -12.17 26.10 -7.93
N ILE A 527 -13.24 25.72 -7.22
CA ILE A 527 -14.60 26.27 -7.44
C ILE A 527 -14.66 27.76 -7.12
N ARG A 528 -14.14 28.17 -5.95
CA ARG A 528 -14.18 29.56 -5.48
C ARG A 528 -13.33 30.49 -6.35
N ASP A 529 -12.18 29.99 -6.78
CA ASP A 529 -11.22 30.77 -7.58
C ASP A 529 -11.47 30.61 -9.09
N ASN A 530 -12.51 29.85 -9.48
CA ASN A 530 -12.88 29.53 -10.87
C ASN A 530 -11.68 29.07 -11.73
N THR A 531 -10.89 28.17 -11.18
CA THR A 531 -9.68 27.63 -11.82
C THR A 531 -9.76 26.11 -11.96
N SER A 532 -8.82 25.51 -12.69
CA SER A 532 -8.67 24.06 -12.71
C SER A 532 -8.05 23.57 -11.40
N VAL A 533 -8.33 22.33 -11.02
CA VAL A 533 -7.74 21.75 -9.79
C VAL A 533 -6.21 21.73 -9.85
N GLN A 534 -5.61 21.71 -11.05
CA GLN A 534 -4.16 21.76 -11.25
C GLN A 534 -3.54 23.13 -10.93
N LYS A 535 -4.33 24.22 -11.03
CA LYS A 535 -3.87 25.62 -10.99
C LYS A 535 -4.30 26.38 -9.74
N ILE A 536 -4.72 25.68 -8.69
CA ILE A 536 -5.02 26.32 -7.41
C ILE A 536 -3.77 26.94 -6.77
N ASP A 537 -3.97 27.97 -5.95
CA ASP A 537 -2.89 28.54 -5.15
C ASP A 537 -2.50 27.57 -4.02
N TYR A 538 -1.30 26.99 -4.14
CA TYR A 538 -0.78 26.05 -3.16
C TYR A 538 -0.50 26.71 -1.80
N ALA A 539 -0.10 27.98 -1.73
CA ALA A 539 0.13 28.65 -0.45
C ALA A 539 -1.19 28.78 0.33
N LYS A 540 -2.28 29.11 -0.38
CA LYS A 540 -3.64 29.12 0.17
C LYS A 540 -4.10 27.73 0.60
N LEU A 541 -3.88 26.70 -0.23
CA LEU A 541 -4.16 25.30 0.14
C LEU A 541 -3.40 24.91 1.42
N ARG A 542 -2.07 25.05 1.42
CA ARG A 542 -1.19 24.71 2.54
C ARG A 542 -1.63 25.37 3.83
N LYS A 543 -2.00 26.66 3.78
CA LYS A 543 -2.50 27.41 4.93
C LYS A 543 -3.77 26.77 5.50
N GLN A 544 -4.75 26.45 4.66
CA GLN A 544 -5.99 25.81 5.09
C GLN A 544 -5.73 24.42 5.68
N LEU A 545 -4.90 23.60 5.02
CA LEU A 545 -4.57 22.25 5.50
C LEU A 545 -3.94 22.28 6.90
N LEU A 546 -3.05 23.24 7.18
CA LEU A 546 -2.47 23.42 8.51
C LEU A 546 -3.48 23.93 9.55
N GLN A 547 -4.43 24.78 9.13
CA GLN A 547 -5.54 25.22 10.00
C GLN A 547 -6.48 24.06 10.34
N ASP A 548 -6.60 23.09 9.45
CA ASP A 548 -7.38 21.87 9.65
C ASP A 548 -6.54 20.72 10.25
N ASP A 549 -5.45 21.06 10.96
CA ASP A 549 -4.57 20.14 11.69
C ASP A 549 -3.93 19.01 10.86
N GLN A 550 -3.80 19.17 9.53
CA GLN A 550 -3.01 18.24 8.73
C GLN A 550 -1.50 18.40 8.98
N VAL A 551 -0.79 17.28 8.93
CA VAL A 551 0.67 17.26 9.01
C VAL A 551 1.26 17.29 7.61
N LEU A 552 2.02 18.33 7.29
CA LEU A 552 2.62 18.56 5.95
C LEU A 552 4.15 18.56 5.96
N THR A 553 4.77 18.47 7.13
CA THR A 553 6.23 18.49 7.26
C THR A 553 6.62 17.58 8.39
N TRP A 554 7.53 16.65 8.10
CA TRP A 554 8.11 15.83 9.14
C TRP A 554 9.21 16.61 9.87
N THR A 555 8.90 17.09 11.07
CA THR A 555 9.81 17.91 11.89
C THR A 555 10.41 17.17 13.06
N LYS A 556 9.92 15.95 13.36
CA LYS A 556 10.50 15.14 14.43
C LYS A 556 11.87 14.65 14.00
N ALA A 557 12.84 14.80 14.88
CA ALA A 557 14.17 14.26 14.66
C ALA A 557 14.04 12.78 14.29
N VAL A 558 14.68 12.39 13.18
CA VAL A 558 14.97 10.99 12.93
C VAL A 558 15.64 10.49 14.21
N ASN A 559 15.15 9.42 14.82
CA ASN A 559 15.87 8.78 15.92
C ASN A 559 17.15 8.21 15.33
N VAL A 560 18.17 9.06 15.23
CA VAL A 560 19.50 8.68 14.79
C VAL A 560 20.11 7.93 15.95
N SER A 561 20.39 6.64 15.73
CA SER A 561 21.10 5.84 16.73
C SER A 561 22.37 6.59 17.18
N PRO A 562 22.70 6.63 18.48
CA PRO A 562 23.96 7.25 18.95
C PRO A 562 25.21 6.57 18.34
N LEU A 563 25.01 5.38 17.77
CA LEU A 563 26.04 4.59 17.08
C LEU A 563 26.24 5.01 15.61
N SER A 564 25.30 5.77 15.01
CA SER A 564 25.39 6.26 13.64
C SER A 564 26.49 7.31 13.47
N ARG A 565 27.11 7.33 12.29
CA ARG A 565 28.10 8.32 11.86
C ARG A 565 27.70 8.90 10.51
N LYS A 566 27.74 10.23 10.39
CA LYS A 566 27.32 10.92 9.17
C LYS A 566 28.39 10.76 8.09
N LEU A 567 27.99 10.37 6.86
CA LEU A 567 28.93 10.19 5.75
C LEU A 567 29.83 11.43 5.53
N LYS A 568 29.23 12.62 5.59
CA LYS A 568 29.94 13.90 5.39
C LYS A 568 30.98 14.25 6.46
N SER A 569 31.05 13.52 7.58
CA SER A 569 32.10 13.75 8.59
C SER A 569 33.41 13.05 8.25
N PHE A 570 33.48 12.27 7.17
CA PHE A 570 34.67 11.54 6.77
C PHE A 570 35.28 12.12 5.48
N ALA A 571 36.61 12.12 5.43
CA ALA A 571 37.36 12.56 4.26
C ALA A 571 37.31 11.50 3.13
N GLY A 572 37.59 11.96 1.91
CA GLY A 572 37.62 11.10 0.72
C GLY A 572 36.26 10.89 0.06
N MET A 573 36.23 9.98 -0.91
CA MET A 573 34.99 9.55 -1.56
C MET A 573 34.36 8.46 -0.71
N VAL A 574 33.19 8.72 -0.12
CA VAL A 574 32.49 7.80 0.79
C VAL A 574 31.20 7.33 0.13
N ILE A 575 30.95 6.02 0.16
CA ILE A 575 29.70 5.40 -0.32
C ILE A 575 29.17 4.52 0.82
N ASP A 576 27.93 4.78 1.22
CA ASP A 576 27.17 4.01 2.22
C ASP A 576 26.60 2.71 1.61
N ASP A 577 26.28 1.72 2.44
CA ASP A 577 25.69 0.46 2.00
C ASP A 577 24.39 0.66 1.19
N ASN A 578 23.58 1.68 1.52
CA ASN A 578 22.34 1.98 0.79
C ASN A 578 22.59 2.46 -0.64
N GLN A 579 23.81 2.91 -0.93
CA GLN A 579 24.25 3.39 -2.23
C GLN A 579 25.03 2.32 -3.03
N SER A 580 25.19 1.12 -2.47
CA SER A 580 25.87 0.01 -3.14
C SER A 580 24.95 -0.74 -4.11
N GLU A 581 25.50 -1.19 -5.23
CA GLU A 581 24.85 -2.18 -6.10
C GLU A 581 25.01 -3.55 -5.44
N ARG A 582 23.93 -4.24 -5.10
CA ARG A 582 24.00 -5.48 -4.32
C ARG A 582 23.01 -6.56 -4.78
N ASP A 583 23.43 -7.80 -4.59
CA ASP A 583 22.60 -9.00 -4.66
C ASP A 583 22.63 -9.67 -3.27
N GLY A 584 21.50 -9.67 -2.56
CA GLY A 584 21.44 -10.03 -1.13
C GLY A 584 21.82 -8.90 -0.17
N PHE A 585 22.27 -9.29 1.03
CA PHE A 585 22.57 -8.41 2.18
C PHE A 585 21.38 -7.56 2.63
N ASP A 586 20.20 -8.15 2.65
CA ASP A 586 18.95 -7.41 2.86
C ASP A 586 18.60 -7.20 4.32
N SER A 587 19.23 -7.96 5.21
CA SER A 587 19.05 -7.79 6.64
C SER A 587 19.83 -6.56 7.12
N VAL A 588 19.12 -5.67 7.82
CA VAL A 588 19.66 -4.41 8.37
C VAL A 588 19.68 -4.48 9.89
N SER A 589 20.65 -3.81 10.52
CA SER A 589 20.71 -3.68 11.97
C SER A 589 21.31 -2.34 12.40
N GLN A 590 20.94 -1.92 13.61
CA GLN A 590 21.49 -0.77 14.32
C GLN A 590 22.04 -1.18 15.69
N SER A 591 22.09 -2.48 16.00
CA SER A 591 22.34 -2.99 17.35
C SER A 591 23.78 -2.80 17.82
N ASN A 592 24.74 -2.85 16.89
CA ASN A 592 26.17 -2.74 17.16
C ASN A 592 26.72 -1.56 16.38
N GLY A 593 27.74 -0.87 16.88
CA GLY A 593 28.34 0.25 16.16
C GLY A 593 29.78 0.50 16.56
N PRO A 594 30.38 1.60 16.07
CA PRO A 594 29.76 2.61 15.20
C PRO A 594 29.51 2.12 13.76
N PHE A 595 28.53 2.70 13.07
CA PHE A 595 28.21 2.42 11.65
C PHE A 595 27.90 3.71 10.86
N LEU A 596 27.93 3.66 9.53
CA LEU A 596 27.61 4.75 8.64
C LEU A 596 26.10 4.90 8.44
N GLY A 597 25.67 6.13 8.15
CA GLY A 597 24.30 6.37 7.73
C GLY A 597 23.29 5.94 8.80
N SER A 598 22.20 5.29 8.38
CA SER A 598 21.12 4.93 9.29
C SER A 598 21.25 3.53 9.87
N HIS A 599 22.06 2.63 9.31
CA HIS A 599 22.18 1.22 9.73
C HIS A 599 23.38 0.58 9.04
N TYR A 600 23.73 -0.65 9.43
CA TYR A 600 24.58 -1.54 8.63
C TYR A 600 23.77 -2.75 8.15
N ARG A 601 24.23 -3.40 7.09
CA ARG A 601 23.67 -4.62 6.52
C ARG A 601 24.46 -5.86 6.91
N HIS A 602 23.80 -7.01 6.85
CA HIS A 602 24.46 -8.30 6.99
C HIS A 602 23.81 -9.39 6.15
N ASP A 603 24.59 -10.44 5.88
CA ASP A 603 24.16 -11.61 5.10
C ASP A 603 23.29 -12.60 5.90
N SER A 604 23.04 -12.29 7.18
CA SER A 604 22.32 -13.15 8.14
C SER A 604 23.00 -14.50 8.38
N ASN A 605 24.30 -14.60 8.03
CA ASN A 605 25.05 -15.85 8.01
C ASN A 605 24.36 -16.96 7.19
N ALA A 606 23.65 -16.58 6.13
CA ALA A 606 22.94 -17.46 5.22
C ALA A 606 23.39 -17.23 3.77
N GLY A 607 22.99 -18.10 2.84
CA GLY A 607 23.26 -17.91 1.40
C GLY A 607 24.74 -17.68 1.08
N LYS A 608 25.64 -18.51 1.63
CA LYS A 608 27.09 -18.36 1.42
C LYS A 608 27.45 -18.56 -0.04
N GLY A 609 28.20 -17.63 -0.61
CA GLY A 609 28.58 -17.61 -2.02
C GLY A 609 27.52 -17.06 -2.96
N SER A 610 26.34 -16.65 -2.45
CA SER A 610 25.25 -16.14 -3.26
C SER A 610 24.94 -14.65 -3.01
N GLN A 611 25.70 -13.98 -2.14
CA GLN A 611 25.47 -12.56 -1.84
C GLN A 611 26.69 -11.72 -2.21
N THR A 612 26.46 -10.60 -2.87
CA THR A 612 27.51 -9.66 -3.31
C THR A 612 27.08 -8.21 -3.13
N ALA A 613 28.03 -7.32 -2.89
CA ALA A 613 27.82 -5.87 -2.91
C ALA A 613 29.01 -5.16 -3.56
N LYS A 614 28.72 -4.16 -4.40
CA LYS A 614 29.69 -3.41 -5.19
C LYS A 614 29.56 -1.91 -4.89
N TYR A 615 30.67 -1.33 -4.46
CA TYR A 615 30.84 0.12 -4.31
C TYR A 615 31.64 0.65 -5.49
N SER A 616 31.04 1.54 -6.28
CA SER A 616 31.60 2.06 -7.52
C SER A 616 32.09 3.51 -7.34
N PHE A 617 33.41 3.72 -7.33
CA PHE A 617 34.02 5.04 -7.17
C PHE A 617 34.48 5.61 -8.51
N LYS A 618 34.20 6.89 -8.77
CA LYS A 618 34.71 7.62 -9.93
C LYS A 618 35.97 8.41 -9.54
N VAL A 619 37.14 7.82 -9.76
CA VAL A 619 38.43 8.48 -9.51
C VAL A 619 38.74 9.42 -10.67
N THR A 620 39.01 10.70 -10.38
CA THR A 620 39.34 11.71 -11.40
C THR A 620 40.82 12.09 -11.40
N GLN A 621 41.52 11.91 -10.27
CA GLN A 621 42.93 12.25 -10.12
C GLN A 621 43.78 10.99 -9.89
N PRO A 622 44.87 10.78 -10.63
CA PRO A 622 45.79 9.69 -10.34
C PRO A 622 46.47 9.92 -8.99
N GLY A 623 46.76 8.86 -8.26
CA GLY A 623 47.42 9.00 -6.96
C GLY A 623 47.41 7.72 -6.12
N ASN A 624 48.02 7.80 -4.95
CA ASN A 624 47.91 6.78 -3.92
C ASN A 624 46.63 7.05 -3.10
N TYR A 625 45.81 6.02 -2.93
CA TYR A 625 44.58 6.08 -2.14
C TYR A 625 44.56 4.97 -1.10
N HIS A 626 44.17 5.28 0.13
CA HIS A 626 43.74 4.28 1.08
C HIS A 626 42.35 3.77 0.70
N LEU A 627 42.23 2.46 0.49
CA LEU A 627 40.92 1.80 0.46
C LEU A 627 40.57 1.40 1.88
N GLN A 628 39.42 1.87 2.35
CA GLN A 628 38.90 1.52 3.65
C GLN A 628 37.47 1.00 3.53
N LEU A 629 37.15 0.00 4.33
CA LEU A 629 35.83 -0.59 4.43
C LEU A 629 35.26 -0.29 5.81
N ALA A 630 33.98 0.03 5.92
CA ALA A 630 33.29 0.17 7.19
C ALA A 630 32.61 -1.14 7.61
N TRP A 631 32.72 -1.51 8.89
CA TRP A 631 32.01 -2.65 9.47
C TRP A 631 31.88 -2.55 11.00
N THR A 632 30.90 -3.29 11.55
CA THR A 632 30.70 -3.42 13.00
C THR A 632 31.22 -4.75 13.53
N ALA A 633 32.25 -4.67 14.38
CA ALA A 633 32.89 -5.85 14.94
C ALA A 633 32.05 -6.55 16.02
N HIS A 634 32.09 -7.88 16.04
CA HIS A 634 31.54 -8.73 17.10
C HIS A 634 32.02 -10.17 16.93
N SER A 635 31.91 -10.99 17.98
CA SER A 635 32.42 -12.38 18.01
C SER A 635 31.81 -13.33 16.98
N ASN A 636 30.60 -13.05 16.47
CA ASN A 636 29.91 -13.88 15.48
C ASN A 636 30.17 -13.47 14.01
N ARG A 637 31.01 -12.47 13.75
CA ARG A 637 31.36 -12.04 12.38
C ARG A 637 32.33 -13.02 11.73
N ALA A 638 32.41 -12.99 10.40
CA ALA A 638 33.39 -13.76 9.65
C ALA A 638 34.81 -13.19 9.87
N THR A 639 35.81 -14.08 9.94
CA THR A 639 37.23 -13.69 10.02
C THR A 639 37.90 -13.58 8.65
N ASN A 640 37.18 -13.93 7.58
CA ASN A 640 37.71 -14.14 6.25
C ASN A 640 36.81 -13.53 5.16
N VAL A 641 36.23 -12.35 5.41
CA VAL A 641 35.35 -11.68 4.45
C VAL A 641 36.12 -11.33 3.18
N PRO A 642 35.75 -11.86 2.00
CA PRO A 642 36.42 -11.55 0.75
C PRO A 642 36.02 -10.16 0.23
N VAL A 643 37.02 -9.33 -0.03
CA VAL A 643 36.89 -8.02 -0.66
C VAL A 643 37.77 -8.00 -1.90
N THR A 644 37.17 -7.76 -3.06
CA THR A 644 37.83 -7.73 -4.36
C THR A 644 37.83 -6.31 -4.92
N LEU A 645 39.02 -5.75 -5.11
CA LEU A 645 39.24 -4.45 -5.73
C LEU A 645 39.50 -4.62 -7.24
N HIS A 646 38.68 -3.98 -8.07
CA HIS A 646 38.85 -3.94 -9.52
C HIS A 646 39.26 -2.53 -9.97
N THR A 647 40.43 -2.42 -10.62
CA THR A 647 41.00 -1.15 -11.09
C THR A 647 41.55 -1.29 -12.51
N GLY A 648 40.86 -0.77 -13.52
CA GLY A 648 41.41 -0.50 -14.87
C GLY A 648 42.31 -1.59 -15.50
N GLY A 649 42.05 -2.87 -15.23
CA GLY A 649 42.84 -4.02 -15.72
C GLY A 649 43.46 -4.92 -14.64
N SER A 650 43.48 -4.53 -13.36
CA SER A 650 43.93 -5.38 -12.25
C SER A 650 42.80 -5.74 -11.28
N VAL A 651 42.89 -6.94 -10.72
CA VAL A 651 41.98 -7.49 -9.71
C VAL A 651 42.81 -7.90 -8.51
N GLN A 652 42.45 -7.44 -7.32
CA GLN A 652 43.13 -7.77 -6.07
C GLN A 652 42.12 -8.23 -5.02
N LYS A 653 42.34 -9.41 -4.42
CA LYS A 653 41.47 -9.97 -3.38
C LYS A 653 42.12 -9.85 -2.01
N ILE A 654 41.36 -9.38 -1.04
CA ILE A 654 41.77 -9.13 0.35
C ILE A 654 40.79 -9.86 1.25
N LEU A 655 41.28 -10.55 2.28
CA LEU A 655 40.43 -11.15 3.31
C LEU A 655 40.40 -10.25 4.54
N VAL A 656 39.20 -9.93 5.00
CA VAL A 656 38.97 -9.02 6.12
C VAL A 656 38.43 -9.77 7.33
N ASN A 657 39.07 -9.60 8.47
CA ASN A 657 38.59 -10.11 9.75
C ASN A 657 37.62 -9.12 10.39
N GLN A 658 36.32 -9.37 10.27
CA GLN A 658 35.29 -8.50 10.84
C GLN A 658 34.97 -8.80 12.31
N ARG A 659 35.67 -9.75 12.95
CA ARG A 659 35.60 -9.89 14.42
C ARG A 659 36.45 -8.83 15.12
N GLU A 660 37.47 -8.33 14.43
CA GLU A 660 38.33 -7.27 14.92
C GLU A 660 37.72 -5.90 14.62
N PRO A 661 37.82 -4.94 15.56
CA PRO A 661 37.35 -3.59 15.33
C PRO A 661 38.16 -2.92 14.20
N PRO A 662 37.51 -2.12 13.34
CA PRO A 662 38.21 -1.29 12.36
C PRO A 662 39.20 -0.34 13.05
N ASN A 663 40.37 -0.13 12.43
CA ASN A 663 41.43 0.72 12.98
C ASN A 663 41.07 2.22 13.04
N GLU A 664 40.10 2.67 12.25
CA GLU A 664 39.57 4.04 12.24
C GLU A 664 38.03 4.03 12.21
N ALA A 665 37.43 3.44 13.25
CA ALA A 665 36.00 3.13 13.29
C ALA A 665 35.07 4.28 12.80
N PRO A 666 34.11 4.01 11.89
CA PRO A 666 33.71 2.67 11.46
C PRO A 666 34.61 2.05 10.38
N PHE A 667 35.61 2.78 9.86
CA PHE A 667 36.44 2.36 8.73
C PHE A 667 37.71 1.61 9.14
N GLY A 668 37.97 0.46 8.53
CA GLY A 668 39.23 -0.24 8.58
C GLY A 668 40.01 -0.15 7.27
N THR A 669 41.30 0.16 7.33
CA THR A 669 42.17 0.24 6.15
C THR A 669 42.54 -1.13 5.62
N LEU A 670 42.19 -1.39 4.35
CA LEU A 670 42.50 -2.64 3.65
C LEU A 670 43.85 -2.58 2.92
N GLY A 671 44.30 -1.37 2.55
CA GLY A 671 45.59 -1.15 1.93
C GLY A 671 45.69 0.21 1.24
N THR A 672 46.86 0.47 0.67
CA THR A 672 47.14 1.66 -0.15
C THR A 672 47.32 1.22 -1.59
N PHE A 673 46.54 1.82 -2.50
CA PHE A 673 46.52 1.43 -3.91
C PHE A 673 46.81 2.64 -4.79
N LYS A 674 47.66 2.45 -5.80
CA LYS A 674 47.95 3.46 -6.81
C LYS A 674 46.86 3.42 -7.88
N LEU A 675 45.97 4.41 -7.88
CA LEU A 675 44.80 4.48 -8.77
C LEU A 675 45.04 5.46 -9.92
N LYS A 676 44.47 5.15 -11.07
CA LYS A 676 44.40 6.04 -12.25
C LYS A 676 42.97 6.60 -12.37
N PRO A 677 42.76 7.71 -13.11
CA PRO A 677 41.42 8.18 -13.43
C PRO A 677 40.59 7.08 -14.09
N GLY A 678 39.36 6.88 -13.62
CA GLY A 678 38.48 5.81 -14.07
C GLY A 678 37.50 5.35 -12.99
N VAL A 679 36.75 4.30 -13.28
CA VAL A 679 35.85 3.64 -12.32
C VAL A 679 36.62 2.57 -11.55
N VAL A 680 36.53 2.62 -10.23
CA VAL A 680 37.11 1.64 -9.31
C VAL A 680 35.98 0.96 -8.57
N ASN A 681 35.93 -0.38 -8.67
CA ASN A 681 34.88 -1.16 -8.01
C ASN A 681 35.47 -1.92 -6.83
N VAL A 682 34.81 -1.80 -5.67
CA VAL A 682 35.10 -2.59 -4.48
C VAL A 682 33.94 -3.56 -4.30
N VAL A 683 34.20 -4.84 -4.54
CA VAL A 683 33.22 -5.91 -4.46
C VAL A 683 33.43 -6.68 -3.18
N ILE A 684 32.36 -6.95 -2.45
CA ILE A 684 32.36 -7.76 -1.24
C ILE A 684 31.41 -8.92 -1.50
N ASP A 685 31.86 -10.13 -1.21
CA ASP A 685 31.02 -11.32 -1.32
C ASP A 685 31.05 -12.10 -0.01
N ASN A 686 30.22 -13.13 0.09
CA ASN A 686 30.15 -13.97 1.29
C ASN A 686 30.57 -15.43 1.03
N ALA A 687 31.27 -15.72 -0.07
CA ALA A 687 31.74 -17.06 -0.39
C ALA A 687 32.70 -17.57 0.69
N ASP A 688 32.50 -18.82 1.12
CA ASP A 688 33.33 -19.54 2.10
C ASP A 688 33.56 -18.80 3.43
N THR A 689 32.69 -17.87 3.80
CA THR A 689 32.82 -17.08 5.03
C THR A 689 32.35 -17.86 6.26
N ASN A 690 33.12 -17.78 7.35
CA ASN A 690 32.91 -18.57 8.58
C ASN A 690 32.04 -17.88 9.66
N GLY A 691 31.29 -16.86 9.29
CA GLY A 691 30.42 -16.09 10.17
C GLY A 691 29.64 -15.03 9.42
N TYR A 692 29.00 -14.11 10.14
CA TYR A 692 28.25 -13.01 9.52
C TYR A 692 29.18 -12.08 8.73
N VAL A 693 28.77 -11.74 7.50
CA VAL A 693 29.43 -10.71 6.69
C VAL A 693 28.65 -9.41 6.85
N ILE A 694 29.32 -8.37 7.34
CA ILE A 694 28.77 -7.03 7.53
C ILE A 694 29.14 -6.14 6.35
N LEU A 695 28.15 -5.36 5.89
CA LEU A 695 28.31 -4.29 4.94
C LEU A 695 27.84 -2.99 5.58
N ASP A 696 28.65 -1.93 5.53
CA ASP A 696 28.26 -0.63 6.08
C ASP A 696 28.64 0.51 5.12
N GLY A 697 29.85 0.47 4.56
CA GLY A 697 30.21 1.36 3.47
C GLY A 697 31.67 1.20 3.07
N ALA A 698 32.10 1.92 2.04
CA ALA A 698 33.48 1.93 1.60
C ALA A 698 33.92 3.37 1.32
N ARG A 699 35.21 3.64 1.48
CA ARG A 699 35.78 4.94 1.09
C ARG A 699 37.17 4.84 0.47
N LEU A 700 37.46 5.79 -0.41
CA LEU A 700 38.78 6.05 -0.98
C LEU A 700 39.31 7.40 -0.47
N VAL A 701 40.42 7.38 0.26
CA VAL A 701 41.06 8.58 0.82
C VAL A 701 42.41 8.82 0.13
N PRO A 702 42.62 9.96 -0.56
CA PRO A 702 43.94 10.29 -1.12
C PRO A 702 45.00 10.36 -0.03
N THR A 703 46.19 9.82 -0.27
CA THR A 703 47.34 9.99 0.64
C THR A 703 48.02 11.33 0.38
N ALA A 704 48.72 11.89 1.37
CA ALA A 704 49.36 13.21 1.28
C ALA A 704 50.40 13.38 0.14
N GLU A 705 50.77 12.30 -0.56
CA GLU A 705 51.64 12.33 -1.74
C GLU A 705 50.94 12.81 -3.03
N THR A 706 49.65 13.16 -3.00
CA THR A 706 48.91 13.67 -4.17
C THR A 706 48.99 15.18 -4.39
N SER A 707 49.93 15.89 -3.77
CA SER A 707 50.17 17.30 -4.10
C SER A 707 51.02 17.42 -5.37
N PRO A 708 50.62 18.21 -6.39
CA PRO A 708 51.46 18.42 -7.57
C PRO A 708 52.77 19.11 -7.19
N PRO A 709 53.89 18.87 -7.91
CA PRO A 709 55.10 19.64 -7.70
C PRO A 709 54.80 21.12 -7.96
N ASN A 710 55.12 21.98 -6.99
CA ASN A 710 55.05 23.44 -7.12
C ASN A 710 55.71 23.86 -8.44
N ARG A 711 54.91 24.42 -9.38
CA ARG A 711 55.46 25.21 -10.48
C ARG A 711 55.85 26.57 -9.91
N ARG A 712 57.17 26.81 -9.82
CA ARG A 712 57.73 28.17 -9.77
C ARG A 712 57.72 28.76 -11.16
#